data_AF-A0A285VWJ2-F1
#
_entry.id   AF-A0A285VWJ2-F1
#
_cell.length_a   1.000
_cell.length_b   1.000
_cell.length_c   1.000
_cell.angle_alpha   90.00
_cell.angle_beta   90.00
_cell.angle_gamma   90.00
#
_symmetry.space_group_name_H-M   'P 1'
#
loop_
_entity.id
_entity.type
_entity.pdbx_description
1 polymer ?
#
loop_
_entity_poly.entity_id
_entity_poly.type
_entity_poly.pdbx_seq_one_letter_code
_entity_poly.pdbx_strand_id
1 'polypeptide(L)'
;MTDRDAGARIEDGAIQLQVTSTGAPRAASAHGVSLLLHPATELEDGLAGLWLRVRAEGTGAHQPHALLGTASGGTTCRRQASPSGGDRLVRDGLVDGLRWSWSLSLLEGQVEGRAGWSWDVLVTNERSQPVEVDLVHAQDLALSPAAVLAANTLYPSQYLDLTPVDLGNRGTAVAVRQNMPGPTAPWALVACRTPATRWATDLLQLTGRGLPEGAPWPGLRRDLPATRLQHEHAAAVLQSDPVTLAPGTSWRSGFVVVALADHPEATSDADATVLEGARPGEALRHAGTDEGSEERGASLVGTGTAYLPARALTGAELDDLAGPRRNHPETVAGTVLSWFDDHGAHLVTAAKQAAVLRPHGQILRPLGELFPGEHDVTTTVWMDGSFCSHLTQGHAALGRSLSLRPSPLGLGRVHGLRVAVDLGQGWQLLGTPSLWRSALDSTTWWYAVDDHLLRVHADGPTADGRCRVAVETLQGEPVPSMVLLALDWSGAPGATGDVDVAGGALTVRVPAGALRGTADDARLEVRVDGCELEEVGDDAALFSDGTSRGEPVVTIRLGGARSWSVELRARTTGADGDGPPAEERGWSDVGRRVGVGTEAAGPAADLLGRLDAITGWYAHDALVHYLSPRGLEQHTGGAWGTRDVCQGPVGLLRAWGAHLQWRELLLMIFRAQHERGDWPQAFDFLPAHRVDVVDTAHGDVVYWPLLALGQYLVATADHGILDEDLPFTGDGSPGSTASLLDHVHRALDAVEATFVEGYALPAYGHGDWNDSLQPADPGLARRMVSTWTVVLQAEALRRLADGVGERHVETAARAQRLAASGVRDLRAHLLVDGVLSGYGVVGEDGVAPLIHPRDDRTGLHYSLLPMIHAVAGDLLSPEEARAHLAIVAEHLTGPDGARLFDRPVAYRGGPVEMFQRAEASTFFGREIGIMYVHAHLRYAEALARVGDGPGLLRALARAVPIGVTDLVPSAAPRQANAYSSSSDGAFADRYQASRDYDQLLAGEVALEAGWRVYSSGPGLFLEVLTQGMLGLRHAGDELELDPVLDPSLGSVSARLETSVGALRVEIRCGEAGFGPVSVTAGARPLSVRRLENPYRVGGVAVPISEVAAVAGTGEPVVIQLE
;
A
#
# COMPACT_ATOMS: atom_id res chain seq x y z
N MET A 1 6.76 -33.61 9.83
CA MET A 1 5.42 -34.17 9.54
C MET A 1 4.90 -34.78 10.83
N THR A 2 4.28 -33.97 11.66
CA THR A 2 3.52 -34.37 12.85
C THR A 2 2.12 -33.83 12.64
N ASP A 3 1.10 -34.66 12.89
CA ASP A 3 -0.33 -34.35 12.76
C ASP A 3 -0.67 -32.97 13.33
N ARG A 4 -0.88 -31.98 12.44
CA ARG A 4 -1.42 -30.64 12.73
C ARG A 4 -2.84 -30.49 12.16
N ASP A 5 -3.61 -31.58 12.11
CA ASP A 5 -4.99 -31.55 11.59
C ASP A 5 -5.97 -31.07 12.69
N ALA A 6 -5.85 -29.79 13.07
CA ALA A 6 -6.85 -29.11 13.91
C ALA A 6 -8.14 -28.76 13.12
N GLY A 7 -8.16 -28.97 11.79
CA GLY A 7 -9.29 -28.69 10.91
C GLY A 7 -9.75 -29.92 10.12
N ALA A 8 -11.02 -29.95 9.73
CA ALA A 8 -11.57 -31.03 8.93
C ALA A 8 -11.35 -30.77 7.42
N ARG A 9 -10.90 -31.79 6.68
CA ARG A 9 -10.56 -31.73 5.25
C ARG A 9 -11.39 -32.70 4.43
N ILE A 10 -11.79 -32.27 3.22
CA ILE A 10 -12.34 -33.11 2.14
C ILE A 10 -11.63 -32.77 0.83
N GLU A 11 -11.43 -33.78 -0.02
CA GLU A 11 -10.76 -33.59 -1.30
C GLU A 11 -11.17 -34.64 -2.33
N ASP A 12 -11.10 -34.24 -3.60
CA ASP A 12 -10.97 -35.12 -4.75
C ASP A 12 -9.77 -34.59 -5.57
N GLY A 13 -9.22 -35.36 -6.50
CA GLY A 13 -7.99 -34.94 -7.21
C GLY A 13 -8.03 -33.57 -7.91
N ALA A 14 -9.20 -32.93 -8.04
CA ALA A 14 -9.37 -31.60 -8.64
C ALA A 14 -9.58 -30.47 -7.61
N ILE A 15 -10.08 -30.76 -6.40
CA ILE A 15 -10.34 -29.77 -5.36
C ILE A 15 -10.00 -30.26 -3.94
N GLN A 16 -9.43 -29.37 -3.14
CA GLN A 16 -9.18 -29.57 -1.72
C GLN A 16 -9.88 -28.46 -0.92
N LEU A 17 -10.62 -28.85 0.12
CA LEU A 17 -11.25 -27.93 1.07
C LEU A 17 -10.87 -28.32 2.50
N GLN A 18 -10.49 -27.32 3.28
CA GLN A 18 -10.22 -27.45 4.72
C GLN A 18 -10.97 -26.35 5.46
N VAL A 19 -11.62 -26.72 6.55
CA VAL A 19 -12.29 -25.78 7.45
C VAL A 19 -11.71 -25.88 8.85
N THR A 20 -11.82 -24.77 9.59
CA THR A 20 -11.54 -24.74 11.02
C THR A 20 -12.47 -25.67 11.76
N SER A 21 -12.17 -25.88 13.02
CA SER A 21 -13.01 -26.64 13.92
C SER A 21 -14.43 -26.01 13.99
N THR A 22 -14.58 -24.69 13.80
CA THR A 22 -15.87 -23.95 13.72
C THR A 22 -16.48 -23.92 12.30
N GLY A 23 -15.93 -24.67 11.36
CA GLY A 23 -16.43 -24.76 9.99
C GLY A 23 -16.11 -23.55 9.11
N ALA A 24 -15.34 -22.57 9.59
CA ALA A 24 -14.90 -21.45 8.76
C ALA A 24 -13.84 -21.93 7.74
N PRO A 25 -13.88 -21.49 6.46
CA PRO A 25 -12.89 -21.92 5.47
C PRO A 25 -11.45 -21.54 5.85
N ARG A 26 -10.58 -22.54 6.03
CA ARG A 26 -9.16 -22.38 6.37
C ARG A 26 -8.25 -22.49 5.15
N ALA A 27 -8.59 -23.37 4.21
CA ALA A 27 -7.90 -23.49 2.94
C ALA A 27 -8.85 -24.03 1.87
N ALA A 28 -8.74 -23.52 0.65
CA ALA A 28 -9.41 -24.09 -0.50
C ALA A 28 -8.51 -23.94 -1.73
N SER A 29 -8.38 -24.99 -2.53
CA SER A 29 -7.60 -24.96 -3.76
C SER A 29 -8.24 -25.84 -4.83
N ALA A 30 -8.23 -25.38 -6.08
CA ALA A 30 -8.60 -26.16 -7.25
C ALA A 30 -7.74 -25.73 -8.43
N HIS A 31 -7.49 -26.64 -9.39
CA HIS A 31 -6.78 -26.34 -10.63
C HIS A 31 -5.40 -25.65 -10.44
N GLY A 32 -4.70 -25.95 -9.34
CA GLY A 32 -3.39 -25.37 -9.04
C GLY A 32 -3.41 -23.94 -8.47
N VAL A 33 -4.58 -23.37 -8.20
CA VAL A 33 -4.73 -22.05 -7.56
C VAL A 33 -5.39 -22.15 -6.19
N SER A 34 -5.09 -21.20 -5.31
CA SER A 34 -5.83 -20.99 -4.07
C SER A 34 -7.14 -20.28 -4.38
N LEU A 35 -8.20 -20.70 -3.70
CA LEU A 35 -9.55 -20.17 -3.87
C LEU A 35 -9.94 -19.20 -2.76
N LEU A 36 -9.18 -19.01 -1.68
CA LEU A 36 -9.53 -18.07 -0.60
C LEU A 36 -8.60 -16.87 -0.59
N LEU A 37 -9.16 -15.66 -0.52
CA LEU A 37 -8.38 -14.44 -0.30
C LEU A 37 -7.92 -14.36 1.17
N HIS A 38 -8.82 -14.68 2.10
CA HIS A 38 -8.59 -14.50 3.53
C HIS A 38 -8.99 -15.75 4.33
N PRO A 39 -8.03 -16.69 4.49
CA PRO A 39 -8.28 -17.93 5.22
C PRO A 39 -8.54 -17.68 6.72
N ALA A 40 -9.44 -18.46 7.31
CA ALA A 40 -9.72 -18.48 8.73
C ALA A 40 -8.65 -19.25 9.54
N THR A 41 -8.56 -18.95 10.84
CA THR A 41 -7.77 -19.70 11.82
C THR A 41 -8.69 -20.22 12.93
N GLU A 42 -8.16 -20.99 13.88
CA GLU A 42 -8.94 -21.39 15.06
C GLU A 42 -9.23 -20.20 15.99
N LEU A 43 -8.42 -19.15 15.91
CA LEU A 43 -8.58 -17.93 16.71
C LEU A 43 -9.57 -16.95 16.07
N GLU A 44 -9.55 -16.82 14.75
CA GLU A 44 -10.18 -15.73 14.01
C GLU A 44 -10.90 -16.23 12.77
N ASP A 45 -12.00 -15.57 12.43
CA ASP A 45 -12.75 -15.89 11.22
C ASP A 45 -12.06 -15.30 9.99
N GLY A 46 -12.16 -16.04 8.88
CA GLY A 46 -11.85 -15.50 7.56
C GLY A 46 -12.96 -14.57 7.07
N LEU A 47 -12.88 -14.19 5.81
CA LEU A 47 -13.88 -13.32 5.20
C LEU A 47 -15.11 -14.06 4.65
N ALA A 48 -14.96 -15.34 4.29
CA ALA A 48 -16.09 -16.20 3.96
C ALA A 48 -16.98 -16.45 5.18
N GLY A 49 -18.30 -16.50 4.95
CA GLY A 49 -19.24 -16.77 6.02
C GLY A 49 -20.61 -17.23 5.53
N LEU A 50 -21.41 -17.72 6.47
CA LEU A 50 -22.77 -18.20 6.25
C LEU A 50 -23.62 -17.80 7.46
N TRP A 51 -24.71 -17.07 7.21
CA TRP A 51 -25.59 -16.55 8.24
C TRP A 51 -27.03 -16.98 7.99
N LEU A 52 -27.72 -17.41 9.04
CA LEU A 52 -29.17 -17.51 9.12
C LEU A 52 -29.69 -16.20 9.66
N ARG A 53 -30.61 -15.53 8.96
CA ARG A 53 -31.22 -14.31 9.47
C ARG A 53 -32.67 -14.54 9.82
N VAL A 54 -33.08 -13.95 10.94
CA VAL A 54 -34.47 -13.93 11.39
C VAL A 54 -35.00 -12.52 11.22
N ARG A 55 -36.15 -12.37 10.56
CA ARG A 55 -36.81 -11.06 10.47
C ARG A 55 -37.54 -10.77 11.77
N ALA A 56 -37.18 -9.68 12.44
CA ALA A 56 -37.79 -9.27 13.69
C ALA A 56 -39.22 -8.75 13.47
N GLU A 57 -40.17 -9.24 14.28
CA GLU A 57 -41.56 -8.77 14.25
C GLU A 57 -41.65 -7.27 14.59
N GLY A 58 -42.48 -6.54 13.85
CA GLY A 58 -42.77 -5.12 14.09
C GLY A 58 -41.73 -4.12 13.58
N THR A 59 -40.43 -4.47 13.53
CA THR A 59 -39.37 -3.60 12.98
C THR A 59 -38.98 -3.95 11.55
N GLY A 60 -39.16 -5.22 11.14
CA GLY A 60 -38.76 -5.72 9.83
C GLY A 60 -37.24 -5.83 9.62
N ALA A 61 -36.43 -5.54 10.65
CA ALA A 61 -34.98 -5.64 10.62
C ALA A 61 -34.51 -7.10 10.64
N HIS A 62 -33.37 -7.38 10.01
CA HIS A 62 -32.75 -8.71 10.03
C HIS A 62 -31.85 -8.86 11.26
N GLN A 63 -32.03 -9.96 11.99
CA GLN A 63 -31.14 -10.40 13.05
C GLN A 63 -30.27 -11.54 12.51
N PRO A 64 -28.97 -11.30 12.22
CA PRO A 64 -28.09 -12.33 11.68
C PRO A 64 -27.55 -13.25 12.78
N HIS A 65 -27.51 -14.54 12.49
CA HIS A 65 -26.90 -15.58 13.31
C HIS A 65 -25.86 -16.31 12.46
N ALA A 66 -24.59 -16.23 12.84
CA ALA A 66 -23.51 -16.94 12.14
C ALA A 66 -23.68 -18.45 12.31
N LEU A 67 -23.57 -19.20 11.21
CA LEU A 67 -23.59 -20.66 11.20
C LEU A 67 -22.17 -21.26 11.17
N LEU A 68 -21.19 -20.45 10.77
CA LEU A 68 -19.77 -20.78 10.71
C LEU A 68 -18.98 -19.84 11.62
N GLY A 69 -17.75 -20.22 11.94
CA GLY A 69 -16.80 -19.34 12.61
C GLY A 69 -16.99 -19.23 14.12
N THR A 70 -16.14 -18.41 14.73
CA THR A 70 -15.98 -18.18 16.17
C THR A 70 -17.23 -17.57 16.82
N ALA A 71 -18.05 -16.85 16.05
CA ALA A 71 -19.32 -16.29 16.53
C ALA A 71 -20.50 -17.28 16.49
N SER A 72 -20.33 -18.47 15.88
CA SER A 72 -21.40 -19.47 15.77
C SER A 72 -21.45 -20.39 16.99
N GLY A 73 -22.62 -20.49 17.63
CA GLY A 73 -22.90 -21.38 18.77
C GLY A 73 -23.17 -22.84 18.39
N GLY A 74 -22.79 -23.29 17.19
CA GLY A 74 -22.96 -24.69 16.78
C GLY A 74 -21.90 -25.64 17.33
N THR A 75 -22.11 -26.95 17.14
CA THR A 75 -21.21 -28.04 17.54
C THR A 75 -19.84 -27.97 16.84
N THR A 76 -18.88 -28.80 17.28
CA THR A 76 -17.65 -29.06 16.50
C THR A 76 -17.97 -29.54 15.09
N CYS A 77 -17.33 -28.97 14.07
CA CYS A 77 -17.37 -29.48 12.70
C CYS A 77 -16.78 -30.90 12.65
N ARG A 78 -17.51 -31.85 12.05
CA ARG A 78 -17.12 -33.27 11.98
C ARG A 78 -17.08 -33.74 10.54
N ARG A 79 -16.13 -34.64 10.24
CA ARG A 79 -16.13 -35.39 8.98
C ARG A 79 -17.10 -36.57 9.11
N GLN A 80 -17.98 -36.72 8.14
CA GLN A 80 -18.95 -37.81 8.07
C GLN A 80 -18.84 -38.48 6.70
N ALA A 81 -18.68 -39.80 6.70
CA ALA A 81 -18.68 -40.59 5.47
C ALA A 81 -20.09 -40.58 4.85
N SER A 82 -20.20 -40.34 3.54
CA SER A 82 -21.48 -40.46 2.84
C SER A 82 -21.72 -41.90 2.37
N PRO A 83 -22.93 -42.45 2.59
CA PRO A 83 -23.40 -43.70 1.98
C PRO A 83 -23.31 -43.76 0.44
N SER A 84 -23.40 -42.63 -0.26
CA SER A 84 -23.27 -42.54 -1.73
C SER A 84 -21.82 -42.45 -2.23
N GLY A 85 -20.85 -42.41 -1.32
CA GLY A 85 -19.42 -42.22 -1.61
C GLY A 85 -18.97 -40.77 -1.44
N GLY A 86 -17.74 -40.57 -0.97
CA GLY A 86 -17.18 -39.26 -0.64
C GLY A 86 -17.46 -38.82 0.80
N ASP A 87 -16.52 -38.08 1.40
CA ASP A 87 -16.71 -37.52 2.73
C ASP A 87 -17.36 -36.14 2.65
N ARG A 88 -18.17 -35.82 3.66
CA ARG A 88 -18.74 -34.49 3.87
C ARG A 88 -18.36 -33.97 5.25
N LEU A 89 -18.40 -32.66 5.41
CA LEU A 89 -18.26 -32.01 6.71
C LEU A 89 -19.63 -31.58 7.19
N VAL A 90 -19.93 -31.76 8.47
CA VAL A 90 -21.25 -31.46 9.05
C VAL A 90 -21.11 -30.68 10.35
N ARG A 91 -22.10 -29.82 10.61
CA ARG A 91 -22.25 -29.08 11.87
C ARG A 91 -23.72 -28.84 12.15
N ASP A 92 -24.06 -28.78 13.43
CA ASP A 92 -25.43 -28.60 13.92
C ASP A 92 -25.45 -27.49 14.98
N GLY A 93 -26.61 -26.87 15.17
CA GLY A 93 -26.80 -25.92 16.26
C GLY A 93 -28.25 -25.55 16.48
N LEU A 94 -28.48 -24.76 17.53
CA LEU A 94 -29.78 -24.23 17.89
C LEU A 94 -29.61 -22.75 18.21
N VAL A 95 -30.41 -21.90 17.57
CA VAL A 95 -30.39 -20.46 17.84
C VAL A 95 -31.81 -19.91 17.88
N ASP A 96 -32.18 -19.25 18.97
CA ASP A 96 -33.52 -18.71 19.20
C ASP A 96 -34.65 -19.69 18.82
N GLY A 97 -34.57 -20.97 19.21
CA GLY A 97 -35.59 -21.98 18.86
C GLY A 97 -35.63 -22.38 17.37
N LEU A 98 -34.59 -22.08 16.60
CA LEU A 98 -34.37 -22.58 15.25
C LEU A 98 -33.24 -23.60 15.27
N ARG A 99 -33.57 -24.87 15.07
CA ARG A 99 -32.55 -25.93 14.92
C ARG A 99 -32.00 -25.85 13.51
N TRP A 100 -30.69 -25.81 13.36
CA TRP A 100 -30.03 -25.78 12.08
C TRP A 100 -28.98 -26.88 11.97
N SER A 101 -28.76 -27.35 10.75
CA SER A 101 -27.61 -28.18 10.37
C SER A 101 -27.11 -27.69 9.03
N TRP A 102 -25.81 -27.78 8.81
CA TRP A 102 -25.25 -27.64 7.47
C TRP A 102 -24.30 -28.79 7.14
N SER A 103 -24.14 -29.05 5.85
CA SER A 103 -23.07 -29.90 5.33
C SER A 103 -22.31 -29.24 4.18
N LEU A 104 -20.98 -29.41 4.19
CA LEU A 104 -20.08 -29.06 3.09
C LEU A 104 -19.66 -30.35 2.38
N SER A 105 -19.93 -30.45 1.08
CA SER A 105 -19.57 -31.61 0.25
C SER A 105 -19.05 -31.18 -1.11
N LEU A 106 -18.19 -32.00 -1.71
CA LEU A 106 -17.81 -31.85 -3.12
C LEU A 106 -19.01 -32.17 -4.03
N LEU A 107 -19.02 -31.62 -5.25
CA LEU A 107 -20.11 -31.86 -6.20
C LEU A 107 -20.05 -33.28 -6.78
N GLU A 108 -21.22 -33.93 -6.87
CA GLU A 108 -21.38 -35.24 -7.48
C GLU A 108 -21.53 -35.14 -9.00
N GLY A 109 -21.00 -36.12 -9.74
CA GLY A 109 -21.18 -36.22 -11.20
C GLY A 109 -20.31 -35.28 -12.02
N GLN A 110 -19.00 -35.25 -11.72
CA GLN A 110 -17.99 -34.37 -12.32
C GLN A 110 -18.13 -34.28 -13.84
N VAL A 111 -18.52 -33.10 -14.33
CA VAL A 111 -18.36 -32.71 -15.73
C VAL A 111 -16.88 -32.37 -15.90
N GLU A 112 -16.24 -32.98 -16.89
CA GLU A 112 -14.81 -32.78 -17.15
C GLU A 112 -14.45 -31.28 -17.20
N GLY A 113 -13.39 -30.90 -16.48
CA GLY A 113 -12.95 -29.50 -16.36
C GLY A 113 -13.67 -28.67 -15.29
N ARG A 114 -14.69 -29.21 -14.60
CA ARG A 114 -15.39 -28.52 -13.50
C ARG A 114 -15.02 -29.13 -12.15
N ALA A 115 -14.62 -28.29 -11.21
CA ALA A 115 -14.44 -28.67 -9.80
C ALA A 115 -15.37 -27.82 -8.95
N GLY A 116 -15.86 -28.30 -7.80
CA GLY A 116 -16.76 -27.49 -7.00
C GLY A 116 -17.28 -28.14 -5.75
N TRP A 117 -18.01 -27.37 -4.96
CA TRP A 117 -18.60 -27.80 -3.70
C TRP A 117 -19.97 -27.19 -3.47
N SER A 118 -20.68 -27.75 -2.50
CA SER A 118 -21.97 -27.25 -2.06
C SER A 118 -22.04 -27.14 -0.54
N TRP A 119 -22.59 -26.02 -0.08
CA TRP A 119 -23.15 -25.86 1.25
C TRP A 119 -24.61 -26.24 1.21
N ASP A 120 -25.02 -27.21 2.02
CA ASP A 120 -26.42 -27.57 2.21
C ASP A 120 -26.84 -27.18 3.62
N VAL A 121 -27.97 -26.48 3.77
CA VAL A 121 -28.44 -25.98 5.06
C VAL A 121 -29.87 -26.44 5.29
N LEU A 122 -30.13 -27.00 6.46
CA LEU A 122 -31.44 -27.43 6.94
C LEU A 122 -31.80 -26.62 8.19
N VAL A 123 -32.92 -25.93 8.18
CA VAL A 123 -33.44 -25.14 9.32
C VAL A 123 -34.82 -25.65 9.69
N THR A 124 -35.04 -25.96 10.96
CA THR A 124 -36.33 -26.38 11.52
C THR A 124 -36.79 -25.38 12.56
N ASN A 125 -38.03 -24.90 12.42
CA ASN A 125 -38.64 -24.01 13.40
C ASN A 125 -39.18 -24.82 14.59
N GLU A 126 -38.52 -24.75 15.74
CA GLU A 126 -38.97 -25.37 16.99
C GLU A 126 -39.77 -24.40 17.88
N ARG A 127 -39.99 -23.16 17.43
CA ARG A 127 -40.83 -22.19 18.11
C ARG A 127 -42.31 -22.58 18.00
N SER A 128 -43.11 -21.99 18.88
CA SER A 128 -44.58 -22.11 18.84
C SER A 128 -45.25 -21.17 17.82
N GLN A 129 -44.51 -20.25 17.21
CA GLN A 129 -45.00 -19.27 16.24
C GLN A 129 -44.27 -19.38 14.89
N PRO A 130 -44.92 -18.99 13.78
CA PRO A 130 -44.24 -18.85 12.50
C PRO A 130 -43.09 -17.84 12.58
N VAL A 131 -42.07 -18.04 11.77
CA VAL A 131 -40.89 -17.17 11.72
C VAL A 131 -40.42 -17.02 10.28
N GLU A 132 -40.09 -15.80 9.88
CA GLU A 132 -39.52 -15.53 8.57
C GLU A 132 -37.99 -15.56 8.65
N VAL A 133 -37.37 -16.33 7.76
CA VAL A 133 -35.92 -16.54 7.71
C VAL A 133 -35.39 -16.47 6.29
N ASP A 134 -34.11 -16.09 6.16
CA ASP A 134 -33.32 -16.25 4.95
C ASP A 134 -31.87 -16.67 5.27
N LEU A 135 -31.09 -16.98 4.23
CA LEU A 135 -29.66 -17.23 4.33
C LEU A 135 -28.87 -16.17 3.58
N VAL A 136 -27.75 -15.76 4.15
CA VAL A 136 -26.71 -14.98 3.48
C VAL A 136 -25.42 -15.79 3.45
N HIS A 137 -24.78 -15.89 2.28
CA HIS A 137 -23.46 -16.51 2.13
C HIS A 137 -22.52 -15.54 1.45
N ALA A 138 -21.32 -15.38 2.02
CA ALA A 138 -20.21 -14.65 1.43
C ALA A 138 -19.08 -15.63 1.10
N GLN A 139 -18.55 -15.53 -0.11
CA GLN A 139 -17.43 -16.34 -0.59
C GLN A 139 -16.37 -15.43 -1.24
N ASP A 140 -15.22 -15.27 -0.59
CA ASP A 140 -14.10 -14.41 -0.97
C ASP A 140 -13.11 -15.13 -1.91
N LEU A 141 -13.55 -15.42 -3.13
CA LEU A 141 -12.74 -16.21 -4.07
C LEU A 141 -11.48 -15.48 -4.53
N ALA A 142 -10.30 -16.09 -4.36
CA ALA A 142 -9.02 -15.53 -4.80
C ALA A 142 -8.63 -15.88 -6.24
N LEU A 143 -8.85 -17.15 -6.61
CA LEU A 143 -8.50 -17.70 -7.93
C LEU A 143 -7.04 -17.41 -8.35
N SER A 144 -6.12 -17.44 -7.38
CA SER A 144 -4.74 -16.96 -7.55
C SER A 144 -3.71 -17.95 -6.99
N PRO A 145 -2.47 -17.98 -7.52
CA PRO A 145 -1.39 -18.76 -6.92
C PRO A 145 -1.12 -18.36 -5.46
N ALA A 146 -0.77 -19.33 -4.62
CA ALA A 146 -0.52 -19.09 -3.20
C ALA A 146 0.59 -18.05 -2.95
N ALA A 147 1.63 -18.02 -3.79
CA ALA A 147 2.72 -17.05 -3.67
C ALA A 147 2.26 -15.59 -3.88
N VAL A 148 1.28 -15.36 -4.76
CA VAL A 148 0.69 -14.03 -4.99
C VAL A 148 -0.07 -13.57 -3.74
N LEU A 149 -0.86 -14.47 -3.14
CA LEU A 149 -1.63 -14.17 -1.94
C LEU A 149 -0.75 -13.98 -0.70
N ALA A 150 0.34 -14.73 -0.59
CA ALA A 150 1.33 -14.57 0.48
C ALA A 150 2.07 -13.23 0.40
N ALA A 151 2.19 -12.67 -0.81
CA ALA A 151 2.72 -11.32 -1.01
C ALA A 151 1.68 -10.26 -0.63
N ASN A 152 0.49 -10.31 -1.24
CA ASN A 152 -0.56 -9.34 -0.93
C ASN A 152 -1.92 -9.88 -1.37
N THR A 153 -2.92 -9.86 -0.48
CA THR A 153 -4.29 -10.29 -0.82
C THR A 153 -5.14 -9.18 -1.43
N LEU A 154 -4.83 -7.91 -1.13
CA LEU A 154 -5.54 -6.75 -1.67
C LEU A 154 -5.27 -6.59 -3.17
N TYR A 155 -4.03 -6.83 -3.60
CA TYR A 155 -3.63 -6.65 -5.00
C TYR A 155 -4.37 -7.58 -5.99
N PRO A 156 -4.38 -8.91 -5.83
CA PRO A 156 -5.14 -9.79 -6.73
C PRO A 156 -6.65 -9.55 -6.64
N SER A 157 -7.17 -9.01 -5.53
CA SER A 157 -8.57 -8.59 -5.43
C SER A 157 -8.93 -7.48 -6.41
N GLN A 158 -8.01 -6.57 -6.72
CA GLN A 158 -8.20 -5.48 -7.68
C GLN A 158 -8.38 -5.95 -9.15
N TYR A 159 -8.23 -7.26 -9.39
CA TYR A 159 -8.35 -7.91 -10.70
C TYR A 159 -9.45 -8.98 -10.75
N LEU A 160 -10.23 -9.17 -9.67
CA LEU A 160 -11.36 -10.08 -9.69
C LEU A 160 -12.58 -9.38 -10.30
N ASP A 161 -13.11 -9.91 -11.41
CA ASP A 161 -14.38 -9.46 -11.98
C ASP A 161 -15.54 -10.23 -11.38
N LEU A 162 -16.30 -9.57 -10.51
CA LEU A 162 -17.54 -10.09 -9.98
C LEU A 162 -18.72 -9.62 -10.84
N THR A 163 -19.30 -10.56 -11.59
CA THR A 163 -20.39 -10.29 -12.52
C THR A 163 -21.64 -11.10 -12.15
N PRO A 164 -22.82 -10.46 -11.99
CA PRO A 164 -24.06 -11.18 -11.79
C PRO A 164 -24.45 -11.92 -13.08
N VAL A 165 -24.96 -13.15 -12.92
CA VAL A 165 -25.41 -14.04 -14.00
C VAL A 165 -26.89 -14.37 -13.75
N ASP A 166 -27.75 -14.12 -14.73
CA ASP A 166 -29.18 -14.44 -14.64
C ASP A 166 -29.42 -15.96 -14.73
N LEU A 167 -30.08 -16.52 -13.72
CA LEU A 167 -30.51 -17.92 -13.66
C LEU A 167 -32.02 -18.09 -13.92
N GLY A 168 -32.68 -17.06 -14.45
CA GLY A 168 -34.11 -17.03 -14.71
C GLY A 168 -34.92 -17.11 -13.41
N ASN A 169 -35.76 -18.14 -13.28
CA ASN A 169 -36.61 -18.30 -12.10
C ASN A 169 -35.86 -18.62 -10.80
N ARG A 170 -34.56 -18.97 -10.87
CA ARG A 170 -33.70 -19.17 -9.71
C ARG A 170 -33.04 -17.87 -9.21
N GLY A 171 -33.28 -16.74 -9.87
CA GLY A 171 -32.67 -15.45 -9.50
C GLY A 171 -31.27 -15.30 -10.07
N THR A 172 -30.32 -14.85 -9.27
CA THR A 172 -28.98 -14.40 -9.70
C THR A 172 -27.89 -15.26 -9.07
N ALA A 173 -26.91 -15.66 -9.89
CA ALA A 173 -25.61 -16.12 -9.43
C ALA A 173 -24.58 -14.99 -9.53
N VAL A 174 -23.45 -15.12 -8.84
CA VAL A 174 -22.31 -14.20 -8.99
C VAL A 174 -21.12 -15.01 -9.49
N ALA A 175 -20.68 -14.69 -10.69
CA ALA A 175 -19.44 -15.20 -11.26
C ALA A 175 -18.25 -14.37 -10.77
N VAL A 176 -17.09 -15.00 -10.67
CA VAL A 176 -15.82 -14.38 -10.30
C VAL A 176 -14.78 -14.82 -11.33
N ARG A 177 -14.21 -13.88 -12.07
CA ARG A 177 -13.11 -14.12 -13.03
C ARG A 177 -11.84 -13.45 -12.54
N GLN A 178 -10.71 -14.16 -12.48
CA GLN A 178 -9.41 -13.54 -12.22
C GLN A 178 -8.87 -12.97 -13.53
N ASN A 179 -8.72 -11.65 -13.59
CA ASN A 179 -8.26 -10.94 -14.78
C ASN A 179 -6.77 -10.59 -14.76
N MET A 180 -6.05 -10.86 -13.67
CA MET A 180 -4.61 -10.62 -13.62
C MET A 180 -3.94 -11.33 -14.81
N PRO A 181 -3.09 -10.64 -15.60
CA PRO A 181 -2.52 -11.20 -16.82
C PRO A 181 -1.82 -12.55 -16.55
N GLY A 182 -2.17 -13.56 -17.34
CA GLY A 182 -1.69 -14.92 -17.17
C GLY A 182 -2.08 -15.81 -18.35
N PRO A 183 -1.60 -17.07 -18.39
CA PRO A 183 -1.86 -18.00 -19.48
C PRO A 183 -3.31 -18.51 -19.51
N THR A 184 -4.02 -18.43 -18.38
CA THR A 184 -5.44 -18.76 -18.25
C THR A 184 -6.14 -17.67 -17.45
N ALA A 185 -7.47 -17.64 -17.53
CA ALA A 185 -8.34 -16.82 -16.69
C ALA A 185 -9.17 -17.72 -15.76
N PRO A 186 -8.63 -18.10 -14.58
CA PRO A 186 -9.38 -18.89 -13.60
C PRO A 186 -10.71 -18.22 -13.25
N TRP A 187 -11.75 -19.04 -13.13
CA TRP A 187 -13.12 -18.55 -13.02
C TRP A 187 -13.96 -19.41 -12.09
N ALA A 188 -14.94 -18.81 -11.42
CA ALA A 188 -15.90 -19.54 -10.61
C ALA A 188 -17.30 -18.91 -10.63
N LEU A 189 -18.32 -19.72 -10.32
CA LEU A 189 -19.71 -19.30 -10.18
C LEU A 189 -20.23 -19.69 -8.80
N VAL A 190 -20.78 -18.71 -8.09
CA VAL A 190 -21.46 -18.91 -6.81
C VAL A 190 -22.96 -18.74 -7.03
N ALA A 191 -23.76 -19.72 -6.62
CA ALA A 191 -25.21 -19.73 -6.82
C ALA A 191 -25.95 -20.22 -5.58
N CYS A 192 -27.17 -19.72 -5.36
CA CYS A 192 -28.07 -20.25 -4.33
C CYS A 192 -28.88 -21.44 -4.88
N ARG A 193 -29.17 -22.42 -4.01
CA ARG A 193 -30.02 -23.57 -4.36
C ARG A 193 -31.50 -23.21 -4.45
N THR A 194 -31.91 -22.22 -3.67
CA THR A 194 -33.25 -21.62 -3.72
C THR A 194 -33.15 -20.29 -4.47
N PRO A 195 -34.29 -19.71 -4.91
CA PRO A 195 -34.26 -18.40 -5.55
C PRO A 195 -33.50 -17.36 -4.71
N ALA A 196 -32.65 -16.57 -5.35
CA ALA A 196 -31.88 -15.50 -4.71
C ALA A 196 -31.78 -14.30 -5.63
N THR A 197 -32.46 -13.19 -5.31
CA THR A 197 -32.47 -11.98 -6.15
C THR A 197 -31.60 -10.84 -5.61
N ARG A 198 -31.01 -11.04 -4.43
CA ARG A 198 -30.24 -10.03 -3.69
C ARG A 198 -28.79 -10.49 -3.54
N TRP A 199 -27.86 -9.59 -3.85
CA TRP A 199 -26.43 -9.90 -3.91
C TRP A 199 -25.54 -8.68 -3.63
N ALA A 200 -24.26 -8.93 -3.37
CA ALA A 200 -23.17 -7.96 -3.24
C ALA A 200 -21.88 -8.59 -3.77
N THR A 201 -20.89 -7.76 -4.13
CA THR A 201 -19.62 -8.22 -4.74
C THR A 201 -18.36 -7.80 -3.97
N ASP A 202 -18.50 -7.03 -2.91
CA ASP A 202 -17.39 -6.67 -2.04
C ASP A 202 -17.84 -6.62 -0.58
N LEU A 203 -16.97 -7.03 0.33
CA LEU A 203 -17.30 -7.11 1.75
C LEU A 203 -17.51 -5.76 2.41
N LEU A 204 -17.03 -4.66 1.84
CA LEU A 204 -17.40 -3.32 2.29
C LEU A 204 -18.92 -3.09 2.25
N GLN A 205 -19.67 -3.80 1.40
CA GLN A 205 -21.14 -3.72 1.39
C GLN A 205 -21.77 -4.41 2.61
N LEU A 206 -21.05 -5.35 3.24
CA LEU A 206 -21.43 -6.02 4.48
C LEU A 206 -20.93 -5.28 5.71
N THR A 207 -19.61 -5.08 5.80
CA THR A 207 -18.93 -4.48 6.94
C THR A 207 -19.18 -2.98 7.04
N GLY A 208 -19.35 -2.27 5.92
CA GLY A 208 -19.33 -0.82 5.93
C GLY A 208 -17.91 -0.27 6.10
N ARG A 209 -17.80 1.04 6.34
CA ARG A 209 -16.53 1.77 6.44
C ARG A 209 -16.27 2.23 7.86
N GLY A 210 -15.01 2.19 8.28
CA GLY A 210 -14.56 2.76 9.56
C GLY A 210 -15.35 2.27 10.78
N LEU A 211 -15.82 1.01 10.75
CA LEU A 211 -16.51 0.46 11.90
C LEU A 211 -15.53 0.30 13.08
N PRO A 212 -15.98 0.58 14.31
CA PRO A 212 -15.24 0.16 15.50
C PRO A 212 -15.00 -1.34 15.48
N GLU A 213 -13.86 -1.77 16.01
CA GLU A 213 -13.53 -3.19 16.04
C GLU A 213 -14.57 -3.99 16.85
N GLY A 214 -15.03 -5.11 16.31
CA GLY A 214 -16.11 -5.92 16.92
C GLY A 214 -17.52 -5.41 16.69
N ALA A 215 -17.72 -4.29 15.97
CA ALA A 215 -19.06 -3.83 15.64
C ALA A 215 -19.80 -4.81 14.70
N PRO A 216 -21.10 -5.04 14.92
CA PRO A 216 -21.91 -5.86 14.02
C PRO A 216 -21.92 -5.30 12.60
N TRP A 217 -21.85 -6.17 11.60
CA TRP A 217 -21.86 -5.76 10.21
C TRP A 217 -23.24 -5.23 9.79
N PRO A 218 -23.38 -3.94 9.44
CA PRO A 218 -24.66 -3.32 9.13
C PRO A 218 -25.30 -3.94 7.89
N GLY A 219 -24.52 -4.37 6.91
CA GLY A 219 -25.03 -5.02 5.70
C GLY A 219 -25.70 -6.36 5.95
N LEU A 220 -25.36 -7.07 7.03
CA LEU A 220 -26.06 -8.30 7.41
C LEU A 220 -27.44 -8.03 8.02
N ARG A 221 -27.72 -6.79 8.46
CA ARG A 221 -28.98 -6.41 9.12
C ARG A 221 -30.03 -5.83 8.17
N ARG A 222 -29.71 -5.75 6.87
CA ARG A 222 -30.56 -5.22 5.79
C ARG A 222 -30.50 -6.14 4.57
N ASP A 223 -31.43 -5.98 3.63
CA ASP A 223 -31.32 -6.70 2.36
C ASP A 223 -30.05 -6.27 1.61
N LEU A 224 -29.42 -7.22 0.93
CA LEU A 224 -28.23 -6.93 0.11
C LEU A 224 -28.61 -5.98 -1.04
N PRO A 225 -27.70 -5.07 -1.44
CA PRO A 225 -28.04 -3.98 -2.34
C PRO A 225 -28.39 -4.40 -3.76
N ALA A 226 -27.97 -5.59 -4.21
CA ALA A 226 -28.05 -6.03 -5.61
C ALA A 226 -27.33 -5.07 -6.56
N THR A 227 -26.18 -4.56 -6.12
CA THR A 227 -25.31 -3.66 -6.89
C THR A 227 -23.87 -4.16 -6.83
N ARG A 228 -23.16 -4.00 -7.95
CA ARG A 228 -21.73 -4.26 -8.04
C ARG A 228 -20.97 -3.21 -7.25
N LEU A 229 -19.92 -3.63 -6.56
CA LEU A 229 -18.82 -2.86 -6.01
C LEU A 229 -17.54 -3.66 -6.28
N GLN A 230 -16.60 -3.08 -7.02
CA GLN A 230 -15.27 -3.62 -7.27
C GLN A 230 -14.27 -2.86 -6.41
N HIS A 231 -13.76 -3.51 -5.37
CA HIS A 231 -12.79 -2.93 -4.44
C HIS A 231 -11.77 -4.01 -4.02
N GLU A 232 -11.07 -3.78 -2.92
CA GLU A 232 -9.96 -4.61 -2.44
C GLU A 232 -10.37 -5.79 -1.54
N HIS A 233 -11.68 -6.07 -1.40
CA HIS A 233 -12.23 -7.17 -0.58
C HIS A 233 -13.31 -7.93 -1.32
N ALA A 234 -12.99 -8.32 -2.56
CA ALA A 234 -13.87 -9.04 -3.47
C ALA A 234 -14.51 -10.27 -2.80
N ALA A 235 -15.84 -10.34 -2.84
CA ALA A 235 -16.58 -11.50 -2.37
C ALA A 235 -17.91 -11.65 -3.09
N ALA A 236 -18.19 -12.85 -3.58
CA ALA A 236 -19.51 -13.20 -4.08
C ALA A 236 -20.45 -13.38 -2.88
N VAL A 237 -21.38 -12.44 -2.69
CA VAL A 237 -22.35 -12.49 -1.59
C VAL A 237 -23.77 -12.68 -2.13
N LEU A 238 -24.46 -13.71 -1.66
CA LEU A 238 -25.82 -14.04 -2.07
C LEU A 238 -26.77 -14.10 -0.86
N GLN A 239 -27.97 -13.57 -1.03
CA GLN A 239 -29.09 -13.68 -0.10
C GLN A 239 -30.20 -14.51 -0.74
N SER A 240 -30.60 -15.62 -0.10
CA SER A 240 -31.76 -16.39 -0.54
C SER A 240 -33.05 -15.58 -0.34
N ASP A 241 -34.07 -15.86 -1.14
CA ASP A 241 -35.40 -15.31 -0.91
C ASP A 241 -35.93 -15.76 0.46
N PRO A 242 -36.62 -14.87 1.21
CA PRO A 242 -37.12 -15.17 2.54
C PRO A 242 -38.26 -16.19 2.50
N VAL A 243 -38.30 -17.05 3.51
CA VAL A 243 -39.36 -18.06 3.70
C VAL A 243 -39.98 -17.96 5.08
N THR A 244 -41.30 -18.16 5.17
CA THR A 244 -41.99 -18.29 6.46
C THR A 244 -42.07 -19.75 6.88
N LEU A 245 -41.43 -20.09 7.99
CA LEU A 245 -41.47 -21.43 8.58
C LEU A 245 -42.56 -21.50 9.65
N ALA A 246 -43.58 -22.35 9.44
CA ALA A 246 -44.54 -22.67 10.48
C ALA A 246 -43.89 -23.52 11.60
N PRO A 247 -44.46 -23.53 12.83
CA PRO A 247 -44.00 -24.39 13.91
C PRO A 247 -43.85 -25.86 13.47
N GLY A 248 -42.70 -26.47 13.79
CA GLY A 248 -42.36 -27.86 13.46
C GLY A 248 -42.03 -28.13 12.00
N THR A 249 -42.01 -27.11 11.13
CA THR A 249 -41.65 -27.26 9.72
C THR A 249 -40.16 -27.01 9.48
N SER A 250 -39.62 -27.67 8.45
CA SER A 250 -38.23 -27.54 8.04
C SER A 250 -38.12 -26.94 6.65
N TRP A 251 -37.08 -26.15 6.43
CA TRP A 251 -36.69 -25.62 5.13
C TRP A 251 -35.25 -26.02 4.82
N ARG A 252 -35.02 -26.38 3.56
CA ARG A 252 -33.70 -26.72 3.04
C ARG A 252 -33.32 -25.74 1.95
N SER A 253 -32.11 -25.21 2.07
CA SER A 253 -31.48 -24.33 1.09
C SER A 253 -29.98 -24.63 1.05
N GLY A 254 -29.19 -23.74 0.47
CA GLY A 254 -27.76 -23.92 0.32
C GLY A 254 -27.16 -23.07 -0.79
N PHE A 255 -25.86 -23.23 -0.98
CA PHE A 255 -25.08 -22.54 -1.99
C PHE A 255 -24.17 -23.51 -2.71
N VAL A 256 -23.91 -23.27 -3.98
CA VAL A 256 -23.05 -24.08 -4.84
C VAL A 256 -21.96 -23.20 -5.40
N VAL A 257 -20.73 -23.69 -5.41
CA VAL A 257 -19.59 -23.07 -6.08
C VAL A 257 -19.06 -24.03 -7.13
N VAL A 258 -18.91 -23.55 -8.37
CA VAL A 258 -18.29 -24.29 -9.47
C VAL A 258 -17.11 -23.48 -10.00
N ALA A 259 -15.92 -24.08 -10.06
CA ALA A 259 -14.69 -23.48 -10.51
C ALA A 259 -14.17 -24.15 -11.80
N LEU A 260 -13.66 -23.32 -12.70
CA LEU A 260 -13.03 -23.67 -13.97
C LEU A 260 -11.57 -23.20 -13.96
N ALA A 261 -10.69 -23.98 -14.58
CA ALA A 261 -9.28 -23.61 -14.72
C ALA A 261 -9.07 -22.40 -15.67
N ASP A 262 -9.96 -22.23 -16.64
CA ASP A 262 -9.87 -21.19 -17.66
C ASP A 262 -11.25 -20.78 -18.19
N HIS A 263 -11.46 -19.47 -18.34
CA HIS A 263 -12.61 -18.82 -18.96
C HIS A 263 -12.17 -17.56 -19.73
N PRO A 264 -11.68 -17.71 -20.97
CA PRO A 264 -11.02 -16.62 -21.69
C PRO A 264 -11.97 -15.45 -21.99
N GLU A 265 -13.24 -15.72 -22.25
CA GLU A 265 -14.25 -14.70 -22.55
C GLU A 265 -14.69 -13.92 -21.30
N ALA A 266 -15.23 -12.73 -21.52
CA ALA A 266 -15.92 -11.97 -20.48
C ALA A 266 -17.16 -12.74 -20.01
N THR A 267 -17.48 -12.65 -18.70
CA THR A 267 -18.66 -13.30 -18.15
C THR A 267 -19.96 -12.76 -18.75
N SER A 268 -20.91 -13.66 -19.02
CA SER A 268 -22.24 -13.33 -19.53
C SER A 268 -23.33 -14.25 -18.96
N ASP A 269 -24.60 -13.95 -19.26
CA ASP A 269 -25.72 -14.82 -18.85
C ASP A 269 -25.68 -16.22 -19.47
N ALA A 270 -24.90 -16.44 -20.55
CA ALA A 270 -24.69 -17.77 -21.13
C ALA A 270 -23.97 -18.73 -20.16
N ASP A 271 -23.22 -18.18 -19.19
CA ASP A 271 -22.44 -18.94 -18.22
C ASP A 271 -23.32 -19.60 -17.15
N ALA A 272 -24.63 -19.29 -17.12
CA ALA A 272 -25.61 -20.00 -16.31
C ALA A 272 -25.60 -21.52 -16.56
N THR A 273 -25.21 -21.95 -17.77
CA THR A 273 -25.07 -23.36 -18.17
C THR A 273 -23.97 -24.11 -17.39
N VAL A 274 -23.04 -23.41 -16.75
CA VAL A 274 -21.99 -24.03 -15.92
C VAL A 274 -22.57 -24.73 -14.68
N LEU A 275 -23.77 -24.33 -14.22
CA LEU A 275 -24.49 -25.01 -13.14
C LEU A 275 -25.20 -26.29 -13.60
N GLU A 276 -25.35 -26.52 -14.90
CA GLU A 276 -26.00 -27.74 -15.39
C GLU A 276 -25.21 -28.97 -14.98
N GLY A 277 -25.88 -29.93 -14.35
CA GLY A 277 -25.25 -31.15 -13.85
C GLY A 277 -24.55 -31.00 -12.49
N ALA A 278 -24.38 -29.78 -11.95
CA ALA A 278 -23.84 -29.57 -10.61
C ALA A 278 -24.85 -30.08 -9.55
N ARG A 279 -24.61 -31.28 -9.03
CA ARG A 279 -25.48 -31.91 -8.04
C ARG A 279 -24.82 -31.85 -6.66
N PRO A 280 -25.50 -31.29 -5.65
CA PRO A 280 -25.03 -31.38 -4.27
C PRO A 280 -25.16 -32.84 -3.81
N GLY A 281 -24.44 -33.17 -2.73
CA GLY A 281 -24.46 -34.50 -2.14
C GLY A 281 -25.81 -34.89 -1.53
N GLU A 282 -25.81 -36.03 -0.84
CA GLU A 282 -26.99 -36.65 -0.23
C GLU A 282 -27.82 -35.71 0.67
N ALA A 283 -29.09 -36.07 0.92
CA ALA A 283 -29.97 -35.29 1.77
C ALA A 283 -29.50 -35.15 3.22
N LEU A 284 -29.32 -33.91 3.66
CA LEU A 284 -28.97 -33.55 5.03
C LEU A 284 -30.11 -33.87 6.01
N ARG A 285 -29.75 -34.34 7.20
CA ARG A 285 -30.64 -34.57 8.35
C ARG A 285 -30.00 -33.98 9.60
N HIS A 286 -30.81 -33.52 10.56
CA HIS A 286 -30.31 -33.11 11.87
C HIS A 286 -29.65 -34.29 12.61
N ALA A 287 -28.56 -34.02 13.32
CA ALA A 287 -27.95 -35.00 14.22
C ALA A 287 -28.93 -35.44 15.34
N GLY A 288 -28.76 -36.68 15.82
CA GLY A 288 -29.50 -37.21 16.97
C GLY A 288 -29.06 -36.56 18.28
N THR A 289 -29.97 -36.47 19.27
CA THR A 289 -29.72 -35.81 20.56
C THR A 289 -28.61 -36.45 21.41
N ASP A 290 -28.20 -37.69 21.12
CA ASP A 290 -27.19 -38.46 21.86
C ASP A 290 -25.77 -38.35 21.27
N GLU A 291 -25.57 -37.64 20.15
CA GLU A 291 -24.26 -37.45 19.53
C GLU A 291 -23.46 -36.28 20.15
N GLY A 292 -23.15 -36.40 21.44
CA GLY A 292 -22.17 -35.61 22.22
C GLY A 292 -21.89 -34.19 21.73
N SER A 293 -22.56 -33.19 22.31
CA SER A 293 -22.16 -31.79 22.17
C SER A 293 -20.99 -31.52 23.10
N GLU A 294 -19.76 -31.56 22.58
CA GLU A 294 -18.65 -30.91 23.28
C GLU A 294 -18.86 -29.40 23.18
N GLU A 295 -19.17 -28.75 24.32
CA GLU A 295 -19.13 -27.30 24.43
C GLU A 295 -17.69 -26.83 24.21
N ARG A 296 -17.52 -25.79 23.38
CA ARG A 296 -16.21 -25.26 23.01
C ARG A 296 -15.90 -23.96 23.72
N GLY A 297 -14.61 -23.75 23.97
CA GLY A 297 -14.11 -22.46 24.40
C GLY A 297 -14.30 -21.37 23.33
N ALA A 298 -14.82 -20.22 23.73
CA ALA A 298 -14.86 -19.01 22.91
C ALA A 298 -13.46 -18.42 22.76
N SER A 299 -13.14 -17.88 21.58
CA SER A 299 -11.87 -17.18 21.31
C SER A 299 -11.93 -15.73 21.80
N LEU A 300 -10.90 -15.28 22.54
CA LEU A 300 -10.72 -13.89 22.97
C LEU A 300 -10.61 -12.91 21.78
N VAL A 301 -10.13 -13.41 20.64
CA VAL A 301 -9.92 -12.63 19.41
C VAL A 301 -10.93 -12.99 18.31
N GLY A 302 -11.94 -13.79 18.63
CA GLY A 302 -13.01 -14.15 17.70
C GLY A 302 -13.93 -12.98 17.35
N THR A 303 -14.62 -13.08 16.21
CA THR A 303 -15.47 -11.99 15.66
C THR A 303 -16.57 -11.54 16.63
N GLY A 304 -17.08 -12.47 17.45
CA GLY A 304 -18.14 -12.22 18.44
C GLY A 304 -17.68 -11.61 19.76
N THR A 305 -16.38 -11.44 19.98
CA THR A 305 -15.81 -10.90 21.23
C THR A 305 -15.61 -9.39 21.11
N ALA A 306 -15.98 -8.62 22.14
CA ALA A 306 -15.81 -7.18 22.13
C ALA A 306 -14.42 -6.77 22.62
N TYR A 307 -13.84 -5.75 21.99
CA TYR A 307 -12.68 -5.04 22.52
C TYR A 307 -13.04 -4.27 23.79
N LEU A 308 -12.02 -3.83 24.53
CA LEU A 308 -12.21 -2.88 25.62
C LEU A 308 -12.74 -1.54 25.06
N PRO A 309 -13.95 -1.10 25.44
CA PRO A 309 -14.58 0.07 24.84
C PRO A 309 -14.03 1.37 25.44
N ALA A 310 -13.14 2.04 24.72
CA ALA A 310 -12.64 3.36 25.10
C ALA A 310 -13.67 4.47 24.81
N ARG A 311 -13.92 5.36 25.78
CA ARG A 311 -14.82 6.52 25.57
C ARG A 311 -14.11 7.65 24.86
N ALA A 312 -14.88 8.51 24.18
CA ALA A 312 -14.36 9.78 23.68
C ALA A 312 -13.94 10.69 24.85
N LEU A 313 -12.86 11.46 24.64
CA LEU A 313 -12.40 12.47 25.59
C LEU A 313 -13.12 13.80 25.34
N THR A 314 -13.34 14.56 26.41
CA THR A 314 -13.81 15.94 26.36
C THR A 314 -12.70 16.88 25.91
N GLY A 315 -13.04 18.10 25.47
CA GLY A 315 -12.06 19.11 25.07
C GLY A 315 -11.02 19.41 26.16
N ALA A 316 -11.44 19.48 27.43
CA ALA A 316 -10.54 19.71 28.56
C ALA A 316 -9.58 18.53 28.78
N GLU A 317 -10.06 17.29 28.67
CA GLU A 317 -9.19 16.11 28.78
C GLU A 317 -8.19 16.02 27.63
N LEU A 318 -8.58 16.42 26.41
CA LEU A 318 -7.66 16.53 25.28
C LEU A 318 -6.59 17.59 25.54
N ASP A 319 -6.97 18.76 26.06
CA ASP A 319 -6.04 19.84 26.37
C ASP A 319 -5.08 19.44 27.51
N ASP A 320 -5.54 18.68 28.51
CA ASP A 320 -4.71 18.17 29.60
C ASP A 320 -3.68 17.13 29.13
N LEU A 321 -4.04 16.26 28.16
CA LEU A 321 -3.16 15.22 27.65
C LEU A 321 -2.19 15.68 26.57
N ALA A 322 -2.64 16.58 25.68
CA ALA A 322 -1.92 16.96 24.47
C ALA A 322 -1.57 18.46 24.38
N GLY A 323 -2.03 19.26 25.33
CA GLY A 323 -1.92 20.71 25.30
C GLY A 323 -3.06 21.38 24.52
N PRO A 324 -3.31 22.68 24.77
CA PRO A 324 -4.43 23.41 24.18
C PRO A 324 -4.18 23.92 22.75
N ARG A 325 -2.94 23.88 22.27
CA ARG A 325 -2.57 24.33 20.92
C ARG A 325 -2.80 23.21 19.91
N ARG A 326 -3.49 23.53 18.82
CA ARG A 326 -3.79 22.61 17.73
C ARG A 326 -3.34 23.22 16.42
N ASN A 327 -2.27 22.69 15.83
CA ASN A 327 -1.79 23.12 14.52
C ASN A 327 -2.55 22.35 13.43
N HIS A 328 -3.07 23.06 12.44
CA HIS A 328 -3.91 22.51 11.35
C HIS A 328 -5.03 21.56 11.84
N PRO A 329 -5.95 22.03 12.71
CA PRO A 329 -7.01 21.18 13.25
C PRO A 329 -7.99 20.76 12.16
N GLU A 330 -8.28 19.47 12.08
CA GLU A 330 -9.35 18.92 11.26
C GLU A 330 -10.62 18.77 12.10
N THR A 331 -11.74 19.28 11.60
CA THR A 331 -13.03 19.20 12.29
C THR A 331 -14.15 18.80 11.33
N VAL A 332 -15.09 17.99 11.80
CA VAL A 332 -16.31 17.65 11.07
C VAL A 332 -17.50 17.86 11.99
N ALA A 333 -18.45 18.69 11.56
CA ALA A 333 -19.65 19.05 12.33
C ALA A 333 -19.37 19.49 13.78
N GLY A 334 -18.25 20.21 14.01
CA GLY A 334 -17.84 20.69 15.33
C GLY A 334 -17.06 19.67 16.19
N THR A 335 -16.93 18.42 15.74
CA THR A 335 -16.08 17.41 16.39
C THR A 335 -14.66 17.53 15.87
N VAL A 336 -13.68 17.65 16.77
CA VAL A 336 -12.26 17.60 16.42
C VAL A 336 -11.89 16.18 16.05
N LEU A 337 -11.33 16.02 14.85
CA LEU A 337 -10.92 14.73 14.32
C LEU A 337 -9.43 14.48 14.55
N SER A 338 -8.58 15.43 14.13
CA SER A 338 -7.13 15.33 14.25
C SER A 338 -6.44 16.70 14.25
N TRP A 339 -5.19 16.78 14.70
CA TRP A 339 -4.34 17.98 14.64
C TRP A 339 -2.87 17.63 14.84
N PHE A 340 -1.97 18.59 14.67
CA PHE A 340 -0.54 18.45 14.99
C PHE A 340 -0.17 19.23 16.26
N ASP A 341 0.70 18.66 17.11
CA ASP A 341 1.27 19.38 18.26
C ASP A 341 2.42 20.32 17.85
N ASP A 342 2.97 21.07 18.81
CA ASP A 342 4.08 22.01 18.59
C ASP A 342 5.40 21.30 18.21
N HIS A 343 5.45 19.97 18.30
CA HIS A 343 6.58 19.14 17.89
C HIS A 343 6.34 18.42 16.55
N GLY A 344 5.21 18.68 15.89
CA GLY A 344 4.85 18.08 14.60
C GLY A 344 4.31 16.63 14.70
N ALA A 345 4.04 16.13 15.91
CA ALA A 345 3.39 14.83 16.07
C ALA A 345 1.89 14.95 15.76
N HIS A 346 1.33 13.94 15.10
CA HIS A 346 -0.06 13.90 14.69
C HIS A 346 -0.92 13.26 15.76
N LEU A 347 -1.99 13.94 16.18
CA LEU A 347 -2.97 13.45 17.14
C LEU A 347 -4.29 13.13 16.45
N VAL A 348 -4.84 11.95 16.76
CA VAL A 348 -6.00 11.35 16.09
C VAL A 348 -7.00 10.84 17.12
N THR A 349 -8.26 11.21 16.96
CA THR A 349 -9.36 10.73 17.82
C THR A 349 -10.01 9.47 17.24
N ALA A 350 -10.72 8.70 18.07
CA ALA A 350 -11.53 7.56 17.61
C ALA A 350 -12.54 7.96 16.51
N ALA A 351 -13.08 9.19 16.56
CA ALA A 351 -14.00 9.70 15.54
C ALA A 351 -13.33 9.81 14.16
N LYS A 352 -12.04 10.17 14.11
CA LYS A 352 -11.28 10.21 12.85
C LYS A 352 -10.96 8.81 12.35
N GLN A 353 -10.60 7.88 13.22
CA GLN A 353 -10.40 6.47 12.85
C GLN A 353 -11.66 5.86 12.21
N ALA A 354 -12.84 6.21 12.73
CA ALA A 354 -14.11 5.77 12.15
C ALA A 354 -14.52 6.47 10.84
N ALA A 355 -13.88 7.60 10.52
CA ALA A 355 -14.20 8.40 9.33
C ALA A 355 -13.34 8.04 8.10
N VAL A 356 -12.24 7.30 8.29
CA VAL A 356 -11.31 6.94 7.22
C VAL A 356 -11.61 5.55 6.64
N LEU A 357 -11.39 5.39 5.34
CA LEU A 357 -11.46 4.08 4.67
C LEU A 357 -10.29 3.17 5.10
N ARG A 358 -9.09 3.76 5.19
CA ARG A 358 -7.84 3.05 5.51
C ARG A 358 -7.41 3.43 6.94
N PRO A 359 -7.26 2.46 7.85
CA PRO A 359 -7.04 2.71 9.27
C PRO A 359 -5.66 3.35 9.52
N HIS A 360 -5.56 4.20 10.54
CA HIS A 360 -4.31 4.89 10.88
C HIS A 360 -3.22 3.91 11.30
N GLY A 361 -2.02 4.08 10.73
CA GLY A 361 -0.85 3.27 11.05
C GLY A 361 0.45 4.04 10.85
N GLN A 362 1.53 3.54 11.44
CA GLN A 362 2.85 4.12 11.35
C GLN A 362 3.92 3.02 11.28
N ILE A 363 4.99 3.26 10.54
CA ILE A 363 6.17 2.40 10.47
C ILE A 363 7.25 3.02 11.35
N LEU A 364 7.86 2.24 12.25
CA LEU A 364 8.91 2.70 13.15
C LEU A 364 10.21 1.93 12.82
N ARG A 365 11.31 2.67 12.68
CA ARG A 365 12.65 2.11 12.42
C ARG A 365 13.74 2.96 13.08
N PRO A 366 14.93 2.40 13.36
CA PRO A 366 16.05 3.19 13.85
C PRO A 366 16.51 4.14 12.75
N LEU A 367 17.17 5.24 13.13
CA LEU A 367 17.88 6.10 12.18
C LEU A 367 19.30 6.34 12.70
N GLY A 368 20.21 5.41 12.41
CA GLY A 368 21.64 5.59 12.67
C GLY A 368 22.33 6.23 11.47
N GLU A 369 22.25 5.56 10.33
CA GLU A 369 22.84 5.97 9.07
C GLU A 369 21.80 6.08 7.96
N LEU A 370 22.18 6.73 6.86
CA LEU A 370 21.40 6.80 5.63
C LEU A 370 21.81 5.69 4.66
N PHE A 371 22.13 4.52 5.21
CA PHE A 371 22.45 3.30 4.46
C PHE A 371 21.60 2.16 5.00
N PRO A 372 21.16 1.23 4.14
CA PRO A 372 20.43 0.07 4.60
C PRO A 372 21.31 -0.83 5.48
N GLY A 373 20.84 -1.15 6.68
CA GLY A 373 21.52 -2.08 7.59
C GLY A 373 20.85 -3.46 7.61
N GLU A 374 21.64 -4.54 7.54
CA GLU A 374 21.14 -5.91 7.75
C GLU A 374 20.61 -6.13 9.18
N HIS A 375 21.07 -5.30 10.12
CA HIS A 375 20.65 -5.36 11.51
C HIS A 375 19.51 -4.41 11.86
N ASP A 376 19.05 -3.59 10.90
CA ASP A 376 17.96 -2.64 11.15
C ASP A 376 16.68 -3.40 11.48
N VAL A 377 16.14 -3.13 12.67
CA VAL A 377 14.84 -3.66 13.07
C VAL A 377 13.77 -2.64 12.69
N THR A 378 12.71 -3.09 12.03
CA THR A 378 11.61 -2.22 11.59
C THR A 378 10.30 -2.85 12.06
N THR A 379 9.41 -2.06 12.67
CA THR A 379 8.07 -2.50 13.09
C THR A 379 6.99 -1.59 12.50
N THR A 380 5.75 -2.08 12.47
CA THR A 380 4.56 -1.31 12.08
C THR A 380 3.59 -1.32 13.24
N VAL A 381 3.03 -0.15 13.56
CA VAL A 381 2.04 0.02 14.64
C VAL A 381 0.74 0.57 14.05
N TRP A 382 -0.38 0.24 14.68
CA TRP A 382 -1.70 0.65 14.22
C TRP A 382 -2.49 1.30 15.35
N MET A 383 -3.34 2.26 15.00
CA MET A 383 -4.22 2.90 15.97
C MET A 383 -5.17 1.89 16.64
N ASP A 384 -5.48 0.77 15.98
CA ASP A 384 -6.40 -0.26 16.48
C ASP A 384 -5.87 -1.09 17.67
N GLY A 385 -4.77 -0.70 18.31
CA GLY A 385 -4.16 -1.42 19.45
C GLY A 385 -3.10 -2.46 19.05
N SER A 386 -2.57 -2.38 17.82
CA SER A 386 -1.40 -3.15 17.39
C SER A 386 -0.13 -2.37 17.71
N PHE A 387 0.56 -2.78 18.76
CA PHE A 387 1.66 -1.99 19.34
C PHE A 387 3.04 -2.31 18.76
N CYS A 388 3.18 -3.47 18.11
CA CYS A 388 4.37 -3.88 17.36
C CYS A 388 3.99 -5.03 16.42
N SER A 389 3.81 -4.77 15.13
CA SER A 389 3.46 -5.77 14.11
C SER A 389 4.43 -5.74 12.96
N HIS A 390 4.43 -6.78 12.14
CA HIS A 390 5.34 -6.87 10.99
C HIS A 390 6.81 -6.60 11.39
N LEU A 391 7.23 -7.15 12.53
CA LEU A 391 8.58 -6.97 13.06
C LEU A 391 9.56 -7.72 12.15
N THR A 392 10.45 -6.98 11.51
CA THR A 392 11.49 -7.51 10.62
C THR A 392 12.86 -7.03 11.06
N GLN A 393 13.87 -7.88 10.93
CA GLN A 393 15.28 -7.46 10.97
C GLN A 393 15.88 -7.57 9.56
N GLY A 394 16.49 -6.50 9.07
CA GLY A 394 17.03 -6.42 7.71
C GLY A 394 15.91 -6.38 6.66
N HIS A 395 15.80 -7.45 5.85
CA HIS A 395 14.86 -7.50 4.73
C HIS A 395 13.40 -7.39 5.21
N ALA A 396 12.63 -6.48 4.60
CA ALA A 396 11.25 -6.15 4.97
C ALA A 396 10.20 -7.27 4.78
N ALA A 397 10.61 -8.49 4.42
CA ALA A 397 9.72 -9.61 4.14
C ALA A 397 10.36 -10.94 4.59
N LEU A 398 11.62 -11.18 4.21
CA LEU A 398 12.35 -12.42 4.54
C LEU A 398 12.86 -12.46 5.99
N GLY A 399 12.95 -11.32 6.67
CA GLY A 399 13.38 -11.21 8.06
C GLY A 399 12.22 -11.15 9.08
N ARG A 400 11.00 -11.53 8.68
CA ARG A 400 9.77 -11.35 9.47
C ARG A 400 9.68 -12.32 10.65
N SER A 401 9.38 -11.78 11.83
CA SER A 401 9.22 -12.52 13.10
C SER A 401 7.80 -12.41 13.67
N LEU A 402 7.19 -11.22 13.59
CA LEU A 402 5.81 -11.00 14.02
C LEU A 402 4.88 -10.82 12.81
N SER A 403 3.66 -11.32 12.95
CA SER A 403 2.64 -11.21 11.91
C SER A 403 2.28 -9.75 11.61
N LEU A 404 1.88 -9.53 10.36
CA LEU A 404 1.40 -8.25 9.86
C LEU A 404 -0.12 -8.15 9.92
N ARG A 405 -0.66 -6.95 9.74
CA ARG A 405 -2.10 -6.71 9.60
C ARG A 405 -2.55 -6.96 8.15
N PRO A 406 -3.35 -8.01 7.87
CA PRO A 406 -3.57 -8.46 6.49
C PRO A 406 -4.64 -7.67 5.72
N SER A 407 -5.49 -6.88 6.38
CA SER A 407 -6.61 -6.19 5.73
C SER A 407 -7.01 -4.90 6.46
N PRO A 408 -7.38 -3.80 5.76
CA PRO A 408 -7.93 -2.58 6.36
C PRO A 408 -9.24 -2.78 7.14
N LEU A 409 -10.01 -3.84 6.88
CA LEU A 409 -11.35 -4.04 7.47
C LEU A 409 -11.41 -4.38 8.97
N GLY A 410 -10.27 -4.56 9.66
CA GLY A 410 -10.23 -4.81 11.10
C GLY A 410 -10.73 -6.20 11.50
N LEU A 411 -10.58 -7.18 10.60
CA LEU A 411 -11.11 -8.54 10.78
C LEU A 411 -10.11 -9.49 11.44
N GLY A 412 -8.81 -9.32 11.17
CA GLY A 412 -7.74 -9.95 11.95
C GLY A 412 -7.35 -9.07 13.15
N ARG A 413 -7.37 -9.64 14.35
CA ARG A 413 -7.30 -8.99 15.67
C ARG A 413 -6.06 -9.40 16.49
N VAL A 414 -5.46 -10.56 16.22
CA VAL A 414 -4.33 -11.12 16.97
C VAL A 414 -2.96 -10.68 16.45
N HIS A 415 -2.90 -9.96 15.34
CA HIS A 415 -1.65 -9.65 14.62
C HIS A 415 -0.63 -8.83 15.44
N GLY A 416 0.65 -9.19 15.29
CA GLY A 416 1.76 -8.54 16.02
C GLY A 416 1.73 -8.77 17.53
N LEU A 417 2.16 -7.75 18.28
CA LEU A 417 2.02 -7.62 19.72
C LEU A 417 0.69 -6.93 20.04
N ARG A 418 -0.17 -7.64 20.77
CA ARG A 418 -1.42 -7.11 21.33
C ARG A 418 -1.40 -7.17 22.86
N VAL A 419 -2.25 -6.38 23.49
CA VAL A 419 -2.44 -6.41 24.96
C VAL A 419 -3.92 -6.57 25.26
N ALA A 420 -4.25 -7.53 26.11
CA ALA A 420 -5.55 -7.65 26.76
C ALA A 420 -5.43 -7.28 28.24
N VAL A 421 -6.50 -6.74 28.83
CA VAL A 421 -6.58 -6.37 30.24
C VAL A 421 -7.83 -6.97 30.88
N ASP A 422 -7.83 -7.13 32.20
CA ASP A 422 -9.01 -7.54 32.96
C ASP A 422 -9.38 -6.45 33.99
N LEU A 423 -10.50 -5.78 33.77
CA LEU A 423 -11.07 -4.77 34.67
C LEU A 423 -12.17 -5.36 35.59
N GLY A 424 -12.21 -6.68 35.74
CA GLY A 424 -13.22 -7.41 36.50
C GLY A 424 -14.37 -7.98 35.66
N GLN A 425 -14.26 -7.91 34.33
CA GLN A 425 -15.21 -8.51 33.36
C GLN A 425 -14.57 -9.63 32.52
N GLY A 426 -13.37 -10.08 32.91
CA GLY A 426 -12.55 -11.00 32.12
C GLY A 426 -11.64 -10.27 31.14
N TRP A 427 -10.82 -11.04 30.43
CA TRP A 427 -9.87 -10.50 29.46
C TRP A 427 -10.57 -9.79 28.30
N GLN A 428 -10.16 -8.57 28.02
CA GLN A 428 -10.62 -7.78 26.87
C GLN A 428 -9.42 -7.18 26.14
N LEU A 429 -9.39 -7.31 24.82
CA LEU A 429 -8.29 -6.79 23.99
C LEU A 429 -8.35 -5.25 23.92
N LEU A 430 -7.20 -4.58 24.01
CA LEU A 430 -7.10 -3.15 23.69
C LEU A 430 -7.25 -2.95 22.17
N GLY A 431 -8.21 -2.09 21.79
CA GLY A 431 -8.62 -1.81 20.40
C GLY A 431 -8.32 -0.36 19.99
N THR A 432 -9.27 0.31 19.33
CA THR A 432 -9.19 1.76 19.09
C THR A 432 -9.16 2.55 20.41
N PRO A 433 -8.16 3.44 20.63
CA PRO A 433 -8.04 4.26 21.84
C PRO A 433 -8.94 5.50 21.77
N SER A 434 -9.06 6.19 22.90
CA SER A 434 -9.71 7.50 22.97
C SER A 434 -8.94 8.58 22.19
N LEU A 435 -7.60 8.52 22.26
CA LEU A 435 -6.67 9.41 21.56
C LEU A 435 -5.44 8.61 21.15
N TRP A 436 -4.92 8.88 19.96
CA TRP A 436 -3.67 8.34 19.47
C TRP A 436 -2.74 9.48 19.07
N ARG A 437 -1.47 9.43 19.46
CA ARG A 437 -0.42 10.36 19.04
C ARG A 437 0.66 9.59 18.30
N SER A 438 0.98 10.04 17.09
CA SER A 438 2.08 9.52 16.28
C SER A 438 3.14 10.58 16.10
N ALA A 439 4.37 10.27 16.51
CA ALA A 439 5.57 10.99 16.10
C ALA A 439 6.31 10.18 15.01
N LEU A 440 7.44 10.70 14.53
CA LEU A 440 8.26 10.02 13.52
C LEU A 440 8.84 8.70 14.03
N ASP A 441 9.07 8.59 15.33
CA ASP A 441 9.81 7.49 15.95
C ASP A 441 9.13 6.89 17.18
N SER A 442 7.90 7.29 17.48
CA SER A 442 7.18 6.79 18.64
C SER A 442 5.67 7.00 18.48
N THR A 443 4.90 6.20 19.21
CA THR A 443 3.44 6.29 19.19
C THR A 443 2.87 6.10 20.58
N THR A 444 1.75 6.77 20.88
CA THR A 444 1.08 6.71 22.19
C THR A 444 -0.42 6.53 22.01
N TRP A 445 -1.00 5.62 22.78
CA TRP A 445 -2.44 5.36 22.84
C TRP A 445 -2.94 5.69 24.24
N TRP A 446 -4.04 6.43 24.34
CA TRP A 446 -4.74 6.67 25.61
C TRP A 446 -6.11 6.02 25.58
N TYR A 447 -6.36 5.15 26.55
CA TYR A 447 -7.65 4.46 26.73
C TYR A 447 -8.32 4.99 27.98
N ALA A 448 -9.34 5.83 27.81
CA ALA A 448 -10.23 6.20 28.91
C ALA A 448 -11.39 5.20 28.97
N VAL A 449 -11.51 4.48 30.09
CA VAL A 449 -12.53 3.45 30.31
C VAL A 449 -13.03 3.56 31.73
N ASP A 450 -14.31 3.89 31.92
CA ASP A 450 -14.89 4.21 33.23
C ASP A 450 -14.00 5.19 34.02
N ASP A 451 -13.51 4.78 35.19
CA ASP A 451 -12.60 5.53 36.07
C ASP A 451 -11.10 5.29 35.80
N HIS A 452 -10.76 4.53 34.75
CA HIS A 452 -9.39 4.22 34.36
C HIS A 452 -8.91 5.07 33.18
N LEU A 453 -7.63 5.45 33.23
CA LEU A 453 -6.92 6.02 32.10
C LEU A 453 -5.61 5.24 31.92
N LEU A 454 -5.56 4.44 30.86
CA LEU A 454 -4.37 3.68 30.50
C LEU A 454 -3.61 4.41 29.39
N ARG A 455 -2.28 4.47 29.51
CA ARG A 455 -1.38 4.91 28.45
C ARG A 455 -0.57 3.73 27.96
N VAL A 456 -0.59 3.46 26.67
CA VAL A 456 0.37 2.57 26.01
C VAL A 456 1.31 3.43 25.18
N HIS A 457 2.61 3.20 25.26
CA HIS A 457 3.63 3.91 24.51
C HIS A 457 4.55 2.91 23.81
N ALA A 458 4.74 3.06 22.51
CA ALA A 458 5.68 2.27 21.73
C ALA A 458 6.81 3.18 21.24
N ASP A 459 8.02 2.85 21.67
CA ASP A 459 9.25 3.45 21.19
C ASP A 459 9.64 2.79 19.86
N GLY A 460 10.15 3.60 18.92
CA GLY A 460 10.76 3.10 17.71
C GLY A 460 11.99 2.25 18.05
N PRO A 461 12.38 1.32 17.15
CA PRO A 461 13.48 0.42 17.45
C PRO A 461 14.78 1.21 17.67
N THR A 462 15.52 0.87 18.72
CA THR A 462 16.84 1.45 19.01
C THR A 462 17.87 1.01 17.97
N ALA A 463 19.04 1.67 17.94
CA ALA A 463 20.15 1.29 17.06
C ALA A 463 20.60 -0.18 17.22
N ASP A 464 20.37 -0.79 18.39
CA ASP A 464 20.70 -2.19 18.66
C ASP A 464 19.51 -3.16 18.51
N GLY A 465 18.41 -2.68 17.92
CA GLY A 465 17.28 -3.45 17.45
C GLY A 465 16.18 -3.74 18.49
N ARG A 466 16.15 -3.02 19.61
CA ARG A 466 15.13 -3.22 20.66
C ARG A 466 13.89 -2.40 20.36
N CYS A 467 12.73 -3.03 20.34
CA CYS A 467 11.42 -2.37 20.31
C CYS A 467 10.81 -2.43 21.70
N ARG A 468 10.44 -1.29 22.27
CA ARG A 468 9.85 -1.23 23.62
C ARG A 468 8.39 -0.79 23.55
N VAL A 469 7.52 -1.55 24.21
CA VAL A 469 6.11 -1.20 24.45
C VAL A 469 5.89 -1.09 25.94
N ALA A 470 5.52 0.09 26.42
CA ALA A 470 5.26 0.39 27.82
C ALA A 470 3.77 0.63 28.06
N VAL A 471 3.26 0.17 29.20
CA VAL A 471 1.87 0.37 29.64
C VAL A 471 1.88 0.98 31.03
N GLU A 472 1.08 2.04 31.21
CA GLU A 472 0.94 2.79 32.44
C GLU A 472 -0.54 3.01 32.79
N THR A 473 -0.88 2.79 34.06
CA THR A 473 -2.19 3.14 34.62
C THR A 473 -2.13 4.52 35.26
N LEU A 474 -2.48 5.55 34.49
CA LEU A 474 -2.45 6.95 34.92
C LEU A 474 -3.56 7.30 35.92
N GLN A 475 -4.73 6.66 35.78
CA GLN A 475 -5.87 6.78 36.69
C GLN A 475 -6.55 5.41 36.88
N GLY A 476 -7.20 5.18 38.02
CA GLY A 476 -7.78 3.88 38.41
C GLY A 476 -6.79 3.00 39.17
N GLU A 477 -7.13 1.75 39.48
CA GLU A 477 -6.22 0.78 40.13
C GLU A 477 -5.35 0.04 39.10
N PRO A 478 -4.15 -0.46 39.45
CA PRO A 478 -3.32 -1.26 38.55
C PRO A 478 -4.08 -2.45 37.94
N VAL A 479 -3.95 -2.64 36.63
CA VAL A 479 -4.72 -3.63 35.86
C VAL A 479 -3.88 -4.86 35.50
N PRO A 480 -4.34 -6.09 35.80
CA PRO A 480 -3.76 -7.30 35.24
C PRO A 480 -3.77 -7.25 33.71
N SER A 481 -2.70 -7.74 33.10
CA SER A 481 -2.49 -7.63 31.66
C SER A 481 -2.04 -8.96 31.06
N MET A 482 -2.42 -9.21 29.82
CA MET A 482 -1.94 -10.34 29.02
C MET A 482 -1.38 -9.82 27.71
N VAL A 483 -0.12 -10.13 27.43
CA VAL A 483 0.56 -9.80 26.17
C VAL A 483 0.40 -10.98 25.23
N LEU A 484 0.02 -10.71 23.98
CA LEU A 484 -0.12 -11.69 22.92
C LEU A 484 0.94 -11.40 21.86
N LEU A 485 1.75 -12.40 21.50
CA LEU A 485 2.75 -12.31 20.44
C LEU A 485 2.37 -13.27 19.31
N ALA A 486 1.77 -12.75 18.23
CA ALA A 486 1.47 -13.55 17.05
C ALA A 486 2.68 -13.65 16.13
N LEU A 487 3.23 -14.86 16.04
CA LEU A 487 4.46 -15.16 15.33
C LEU A 487 4.18 -15.50 13.87
N ASP A 488 5.05 -15.04 12.98
CA ASP A 488 4.98 -15.34 11.56
C ASP A 488 6.38 -15.33 10.94
N TRP A 489 6.90 -16.52 10.70
CA TRP A 489 8.21 -16.74 10.08
C TRP A 489 8.03 -16.92 8.57
N SER A 490 8.69 -16.10 7.75
CA SER A 490 8.44 -16.05 6.30
C SER A 490 8.54 -17.40 5.57
N GLY A 491 9.43 -18.29 6.02
CA GLY A 491 9.65 -19.64 5.47
C GLY A 491 9.01 -20.77 6.27
N ALA A 492 8.37 -20.48 7.40
CA ALA A 492 7.54 -21.45 8.13
C ALA A 492 6.26 -20.78 8.69
N PRO A 493 5.35 -20.29 7.83
CA PRO A 493 4.09 -19.71 8.28
C PRO A 493 3.29 -20.68 9.15
N GLY A 494 2.67 -20.17 10.22
CA GLY A 494 1.88 -20.99 11.15
C GLY A 494 2.70 -21.83 12.13
N ALA A 495 4.00 -21.55 12.31
CA ALA A 495 4.81 -22.16 13.35
C ALA A 495 5.10 -21.18 14.50
N THR A 496 4.96 -21.62 15.74
CA THR A 496 5.36 -20.83 16.92
C THR A 496 6.88 -20.77 17.05
N GLY A 497 7.59 -21.89 16.90
CA GLY A 497 9.01 -22.01 17.27
C GLY A 497 9.18 -22.55 18.68
N ASP A 498 10.43 -22.74 19.13
CA ASP A 498 10.71 -23.30 20.45
C ASP A 498 10.81 -22.20 21.50
N VAL A 499 9.95 -22.27 22.52
CA VAL A 499 9.83 -21.29 23.59
C VAL A 499 10.67 -21.71 24.80
N ASP A 500 11.59 -20.85 25.23
CA ASP A 500 12.42 -21.02 26.43
C ASP A 500 12.22 -19.84 27.39
N VAL A 501 12.06 -20.12 28.68
CA VAL A 501 11.80 -19.12 29.72
C VAL A 501 12.84 -19.27 30.82
N ALA A 502 13.71 -18.27 30.97
CA ALA A 502 14.79 -18.29 31.95
C ALA A 502 15.03 -16.88 32.54
N GLY A 503 15.12 -16.79 33.87
CA GLY A 503 15.55 -15.57 34.56
C GLY A 503 14.67 -14.33 34.33
N GLY A 504 13.37 -14.50 34.02
CA GLY A 504 12.46 -13.39 33.71
C GLY A 504 12.52 -12.90 32.25
N ALA A 505 13.27 -13.60 31.39
CA ALA A 505 13.28 -13.38 29.95
C ALA A 505 12.68 -14.60 29.22
N LEU A 506 12.05 -14.32 28.09
CA LEU A 506 11.48 -15.29 27.15
C LEU A 506 12.32 -15.25 25.86
N THR A 507 12.65 -16.41 25.32
CA THR A 507 13.28 -16.54 24.00
C THR A 507 12.44 -17.47 23.14
N VAL A 508 12.10 -17.02 21.92
CA VAL A 508 11.46 -17.88 20.91
C VAL A 508 12.48 -18.18 19.82
N ARG A 509 12.91 -19.43 19.70
CA ARG A 509 13.84 -19.87 18.66
C ARG A 509 13.10 -20.08 17.35
N VAL A 510 13.67 -19.54 16.28
CA VAL A 510 13.14 -19.65 14.92
C VAL A 510 13.16 -21.12 14.49
N PRO A 511 12.10 -21.65 13.86
CA PRO A 511 12.13 -23.01 13.32
C PRO A 511 13.23 -23.19 12.27
N ALA A 512 13.85 -24.37 12.23
CA ALA A 512 14.94 -24.64 11.28
C ALA A 512 14.51 -24.39 9.83
N GLY A 513 15.28 -23.57 9.10
CA GLY A 513 15.02 -23.20 7.70
C GLY A 513 13.87 -22.21 7.50
N ALA A 514 13.27 -21.67 8.56
CA ALA A 514 12.13 -20.76 8.46
C ALA A 514 12.48 -19.34 7.99
N LEU A 515 13.75 -18.96 7.99
CA LEU A 515 14.22 -17.69 7.49
C LEU A 515 15.41 -17.94 6.54
N ARG A 516 15.47 -17.17 5.45
CA ARG A 516 16.53 -17.33 4.43
C ARG A 516 17.73 -16.47 4.81
N GLY A 517 18.94 -17.03 4.76
CA GLY A 517 20.17 -16.29 5.05
C GLY A 517 20.41 -16.01 6.54
N THR A 518 19.75 -16.74 7.44
CA THR A 518 19.82 -16.53 8.88
C THR A 518 20.80 -17.45 9.60
N ALA A 519 21.14 -17.06 10.83
CA ALA A 519 21.96 -17.86 11.74
C ALA A 519 21.26 -19.15 12.19
N ASP A 520 22.04 -20.16 12.57
CA ASP A 520 21.53 -21.37 13.23
C ASP A 520 20.89 -21.07 14.60
N ASP A 521 21.23 -19.95 15.23
CA ASP A 521 20.73 -19.51 16.55
C ASP A 521 19.68 -18.38 16.48
N ALA A 522 19.03 -18.21 15.32
CA ALA A 522 18.05 -17.16 15.11
C ALA A 522 16.89 -17.24 16.13
N ARG A 523 16.54 -16.10 16.73
CA ARG A 523 15.58 -16.02 17.84
C ARG A 523 14.90 -14.64 17.97
N LEU A 524 13.77 -14.63 18.65
CA LEU A 524 13.13 -13.43 19.20
C LEU A 524 13.32 -13.42 20.71
N GLU A 525 14.04 -12.43 21.23
CA GLU A 525 14.20 -12.20 22.67
C GLU A 525 13.10 -11.28 23.16
N VAL A 526 12.50 -11.61 24.30
CA VAL A 526 11.41 -10.88 24.93
C VAL A 526 11.72 -10.69 26.40
N ARG A 527 11.70 -9.44 26.87
CA ARG A 527 11.94 -9.08 28.26
C ARG A 527 10.78 -8.28 28.82
N VAL A 528 10.33 -8.64 30.02
CA VAL A 528 9.32 -7.88 30.76
C VAL A 528 9.98 -7.19 31.93
N ASP A 529 9.71 -5.89 32.09
CA ASP A 529 10.20 -5.09 33.21
C ASP A 529 9.04 -4.36 33.92
N GLY A 530 9.18 -4.15 35.23
CA GLY A 530 8.21 -3.40 36.04
C GLY A 530 6.99 -4.19 36.53
N CYS A 531 6.86 -5.46 36.17
CA CYS A 531 5.80 -6.35 36.64
C CYS A 531 6.31 -7.78 36.87
N GLU A 532 5.62 -8.50 37.77
CA GLU A 532 5.81 -9.95 37.93
C GLU A 532 5.22 -10.68 36.71
N LEU A 533 6.02 -11.61 36.15
CA LEU A 533 5.60 -12.54 35.12
C LEU A 533 4.92 -13.72 35.81
N GLU A 534 3.60 -13.84 35.63
CA GLU A 534 2.79 -14.87 36.28
C GLU A 534 2.81 -16.17 35.49
N GLU A 535 2.65 -16.10 34.16
CA GLU A 535 2.52 -17.26 33.29
C GLU A 535 2.99 -16.92 31.86
N VAL A 536 3.73 -17.85 31.23
CA VAL A 536 3.99 -17.86 29.79
C VAL A 536 3.31 -19.09 29.22
N GLY A 537 2.41 -18.88 28.27
CA GLY A 537 1.60 -19.93 27.67
C GLY A 537 1.58 -19.84 26.14
N ASP A 538 0.77 -20.70 25.55
CA ASP A 538 0.46 -20.73 24.12
C ASP A 538 -0.93 -20.11 23.86
N ASP A 539 -1.54 -20.47 22.74
CA ASP A 539 -2.89 -20.04 22.36
C ASP A 539 -3.99 -20.56 23.29
N ALA A 540 -3.74 -21.54 24.17
CA ALA A 540 -4.73 -22.05 25.13
C ALA A 540 -5.33 -20.94 26.00
N ALA A 541 -4.52 -19.94 26.38
CA ALA A 541 -4.97 -18.80 27.18
C ALA A 541 -5.97 -17.89 26.45
N LEU A 542 -6.10 -18.03 25.13
CA LEU A 542 -7.03 -17.26 24.30
C LEU A 542 -8.39 -17.94 24.17
N PHE A 543 -8.54 -19.19 24.63
CA PHE A 543 -9.79 -19.93 24.57
C PHE A 543 -10.39 -20.09 25.97
N SER A 544 -11.70 -19.90 26.09
CA SER A 544 -12.37 -19.99 27.40
C SER A 544 -12.39 -21.40 28.02
N ASP A 545 -11.98 -22.42 27.28
CA ASP A 545 -11.80 -23.80 27.78
C ASP A 545 -10.34 -24.15 28.11
N GLY A 546 -9.42 -23.19 27.96
CA GLY A 546 -8.00 -23.34 28.33
C GLY A 546 -7.25 -24.42 27.55
N THR A 547 -7.69 -24.75 26.33
CA THR A 547 -7.07 -25.81 25.52
C THR A 547 -6.43 -25.23 24.26
N SER A 548 -5.17 -25.59 23.98
CA SER A 548 -4.42 -25.14 22.80
C SER A 548 -4.99 -25.72 21.51
N ARG A 549 -4.94 -24.95 20.42
CA ARG A 549 -5.29 -25.37 19.05
C ARG A 549 -4.07 -25.34 18.13
N GLY A 550 -2.89 -25.02 18.69
CA GLY A 550 -1.63 -24.96 17.96
C GLY A 550 -1.50 -23.74 17.05
N GLU A 551 -2.24 -22.65 17.33
CA GLU A 551 -2.06 -21.39 16.62
C GLU A 551 -0.73 -20.71 17.03
N PRO A 552 -0.06 -19.97 16.12
CA PRO A 552 1.31 -19.50 16.32
C PRO A 552 1.38 -18.26 17.23
N VAL A 553 0.90 -18.39 18.47
CA VAL A 553 0.84 -17.30 19.46
C VAL A 553 1.55 -17.72 20.74
N VAL A 554 2.33 -16.79 21.31
CA VAL A 554 2.83 -16.89 22.69
C VAL A 554 2.07 -15.87 23.54
N THR A 555 1.61 -16.30 24.71
CA THR A 555 0.91 -15.45 25.67
C THR A 555 1.75 -15.24 26.93
N ILE A 556 1.72 -14.02 27.48
CA ILE A 556 2.45 -13.66 28.72
C ILE A 556 1.47 -12.96 29.66
N ARG A 557 1.13 -13.59 30.79
CA ARG A 557 0.26 -13.02 31.82
C ARG A 557 1.07 -12.29 32.87
N LEU A 558 0.61 -11.10 33.20
CA LEU A 558 1.25 -10.15 34.09
C LEU A 558 0.25 -9.75 35.19
N GLY A 559 0.75 -9.65 36.42
CA GLY A 559 -0.01 -9.13 37.55
C GLY A 559 -0.38 -7.65 37.38
N GLY A 560 -1.20 -7.13 38.30
CA GLY A 560 -1.55 -5.71 38.31
C GLY A 560 -0.36 -4.82 38.70
N ALA A 561 0.17 -4.02 37.77
CA ALA A 561 1.25 -3.08 38.01
C ALA A 561 0.91 -1.67 37.48
N ARG A 562 1.37 -0.62 38.20
CA ARG A 562 1.15 0.78 37.79
C ARG A 562 1.82 1.11 36.46
N SER A 563 2.97 0.49 36.20
CA SER A 563 3.77 0.67 34.99
C SER A 563 4.54 -0.61 34.71
N TRP A 564 4.55 -1.04 33.46
CA TRP A 564 5.38 -2.16 33.00
C TRP A 564 5.76 -1.95 31.53
N SER A 565 6.75 -2.69 31.04
CA SER A 565 7.08 -2.71 29.62
C SER A 565 7.50 -4.09 29.12
N VAL A 566 7.23 -4.34 27.84
CA VAL A 566 7.76 -5.47 27.07
C VAL A 566 8.78 -4.91 26.09
N GLU A 567 9.95 -5.51 26.07
CA GLU A 567 11.00 -5.25 25.09
C GLU A 567 11.16 -6.46 24.18
N LEU A 568 11.16 -6.22 22.87
CA LEU A 568 11.35 -7.23 21.83
C LEU A 568 12.66 -6.97 21.11
N ARG A 569 13.43 -8.04 20.86
CA ARG A 569 14.65 -7.95 20.05
C ARG A 569 14.74 -9.14 19.09
N ALA A 570 14.61 -8.86 17.81
CA ALA A 570 14.82 -9.86 16.76
C ALA A 570 16.33 -10.06 16.55
N ARG A 571 16.74 -11.34 16.50
CA ARG A 571 18.11 -11.79 16.22
C ARG A 571 18.03 -12.84 15.12
N THR A 572 17.90 -12.42 13.87
CA THR A 572 17.76 -13.29 12.69
C THR A 572 19.08 -13.42 11.92
N THR A 573 19.93 -12.39 11.93
CA THR A 573 21.27 -12.40 11.31
C THR A 573 22.33 -12.81 12.35
N GLY A 574 23.17 -13.80 12.04
CA GLY A 574 24.12 -14.37 13.02
C GLY A 574 25.28 -13.45 13.41
N ALA A 575 25.90 -13.81 14.55
CA ALA A 575 26.82 -13.05 15.39
C ALA A 575 26.11 -12.08 16.37
N ASP A 576 26.41 -12.25 17.66
CA ASP A 576 26.21 -11.21 18.67
C ASP A 576 27.04 -10.00 18.24
N GLY A 577 26.44 -9.12 17.45
CA GLY A 577 27.00 -7.81 17.18
C GLY A 577 27.00 -7.01 18.48
N ASP A 578 27.97 -7.26 19.37
CA ASP A 578 28.43 -6.36 20.44
C ASP A 578 29.21 -5.17 19.84
N GLY A 579 28.86 -4.76 18.61
CA GLY A 579 29.29 -3.48 18.09
C GLY A 579 28.69 -2.38 18.98
N PRO A 580 29.43 -1.32 19.31
CA PRO A 580 28.85 -0.20 20.02
C PRO A 580 27.63 0.28 19.24
N PRO A 581 26.48 0.56 19.90
CA PRO A 581 25.34 1.14 19.20
C PRO A 581 25.83 2.37 18.45
N ALA A 582 25.46 2.51 17.18
CA ALA A 582 25.70 3.74 16.43
C ALA A 582 25.18 4.91 17.28
N GLU A 583 25.92 6.02 17.34
CA GLU A 583 25.43 7.23 18.03
C GLU A 583 24.04 7.55 17.46
N GLU A 584 23.02 7.60 18.33
CA GLU A 584 21.65 7.92 17.93
C GLU A 584 21.62 9.34 17.35
N ARG A 585 21.57 9.44 16.02
CA ARG A 585 21.10 10.64 15.34
C ARG A 585 19.58 10.56 15.30
N GLY A 586 18.94 11.14 16.31
CA GLY A 586 17.50 11.00 16.49
C GLY A 586 16.69 11.55 15.30
N TRP A 587 15.52 10.95 15.09
CA TRP A 587 14.48 11.43 14.17
C TRP A 587 14.09 12.90 14.37
N SER A 588 14.39 13.46 15.55
CA SER A 588 14.27 14.90 15.85
C SER A 588 15.01 15.82 14.85
N ASP A 589 16.07 15.33 14.21
CA ASP A 589 16.82 16.09 13.20
C ASP A 589 16.18 15.99 11.82
N VAL A 590 15.45 14.92 11.51
CA VAL A 590 14.83 14.70 10.18
C VAL A 590 13.82 15.80 9.87
N GLY A 591 12.88 16.05 10.77
CA GLY A 591 11.90 17.13 10.65
C GLY A 591 12.52 18.54 10.69
N ARG A 592 13.84 18.63 10.91
CA ARG A 592 14.58 19.89 10.94
C ARG A 592 15.43 20.14 9.69
N ARG A 593 15.58 19.17 8.79
CA ARG A 593 16.45 19.33 7.61
C ARG A 593 15.90 20.26 6.55
N VAL A 594 14.58 20.32 6.44
CA VAL A 594 13.84 21.23 5.57
C VAL A 594 12.82 21.94 6.43
N GLY A 595 12.71 23.25 6.28
CA GLY A 595 11.62 24.02 6.86
C GLY A 595 11.37 25.27 6.02
N VAL A 596 10.10 25.65 5.90
CA VAL A 596 9.66 26.80 5.10
C VAL A 596 8.62 27.60 5.87
N GLY A 597 8.61 28.91 5.66
CA GLY A 597 7.66 29.79 6.34
C GLY A 597 7.57 31.16 5.69
N THR A 598 6.57 31.91 6.09
CA THR A 598 6.35 33.29 5.67
C THR A 598 5.73 34.09 6.83
N GLU A 599 6.01 35.39 6.86
CA GLU A 599 5.30 36.33 7.75
C GLU A 599 3.99 36.84 7.13
N ALA A 600 3.74 36.54 5.84
CA ALA A 600 2.50 36.87 5.17
C ALA A 600 1.32 36.08 5.77
N ALA A 601 0.13 36.63 5.61
CA ALA A 601 -1.12 35.99 6.00
C ALA A 601 -2.02 35.79 4.77
N GLY A 602 -2.92 34.80 4.84
CA GLY A 602 -3.89 34.51 3.79
C GLY A 602 -3.73 33.10 3.21
N PRO A 603 -4.47 32.78 2.14
CA PRO A 603 -4.56 31.41 1.62
C PRO A 603 -3.21 30.81 1.21
N ALA A 604 -2.34 31.56 0.54
CA ALA A 604 -1.02 31.07 0.14
C ALA A 604 -0.13 30.73 1.35
N ALA A 605 -0.17 31.57 2.40
CA ALA A 605 0.56 31.31 3.64
C ALA A 605 0.04 30.06 4.37
N ASP A 606 -1.28 29.82 4.37
CA ASP A 606 -1.86 28.58 4.92
C ASP A 606 -1.39 27.33 4.14
N LEU A 607 -1.38 27.40 2.80
CA LEU A 607 -0.87 26.31 1.97
C LEU A 607 0.61 26.04 2.27
N LEU A 608 1.45 27.08 2.37
CA LEU A 608 2.86 26.94 2.71
C LEU A 608 3.05 26.32 4.11
N GLY A 609 2.24 26.72 5.09
CA GLY A 609 2.26 26.13 6.43
C GLY A 609 1.94 24.64 6.44
N ARG A 610 1.00 24.19 5.59
CA ARG A 610 0.70 22.77 5.40
C ARG A 610 1.88 22.01 4.75
N LEU A 611 2.57 22.64 3.79
CA LEU A 611 3.79 22.06 3.20
C LEU A 611 4.88 21.89 4.26
N ASP A 612 5.10 22.91 5.09
CA ASP A 612 6.09 22.87 6.18
C ASP A 612 5.79 21.72 7.15
N ALA A 613 4.54 21.63 7.63
CA ALA A 613 4.10 20.62 8.58
C ALA A 613 4.26 19.18 8.07
N ILE A 614 4.20 18.94 6.76
CA ILE A 614 4.33 17.59 6.19
C ILE A 614 5.79 17.19 5.90
N THR A 615 6.74 18.13 5.83
CA THR A 615 8.09 17.84 5.33
C THR A 615 8.82 16.75 6.12
N GLY A 616 8.71 16.76 7.45
CA GLY A 616 9.29 15.72 8.31
C GLY A 616 8.66 14.34 8.10
N TRP A 617 7.36 14.30 7.86
CA TRP A 617 6.62 13.06 7.59
C TRP A 617 6.95 12.48 6.21
N TYR A 618 7.07 13.32 5.18
CA TYR A 618 7.47 12.85 3.86
C TYR A 618 8.94 12.46 3.80
N ALA A 619 9.81 13.10 4.58
CA ALA A 619 11.17 12.62 4.78
C ALA A 619 11.20 11.24 5.45
N HIS A 620 10.35 11.02 6.46
CA HIS A 620 10.17 9.71 7.07
C HIS A 620 9.69 8.66 6.06
N ASP A 621 8.62 8.94 5.30
CA ASP A 621 8.09 8.01 4.30
C ASP A 621 9.12 7.70 3.21
N ALA A 622 9.90 8.70 2.77
CA ALA A 622 11.01 8.51 1.83
C ALA A 622 12.13 7.63 2.41
N LEU A 623 12.47 7.81 3.69
CA LEU A 623 13.46 6.98 4.38
C LEU A 623 12.98 5.55 4.58
N VAL A 624 11.68 5.32 4.84
CA VAL A 624 11.11 3.98 4.88
C VAL A 624 11.22 3.34 3.49
N HIS A 625 10.77 4.04 2.44
CA HIS A 625 10.88 3.57 1.05
C HIS A 625 12.34 3.24 0.66
N TYR A 626 13.30 4.01 1.17
CA TYR A 626 14.73 3.81 0.91
C TYR A 626 15.34 2.67 1.74
N LEU A 627 15.18 2.69 3.07
CA LEU A 627 16.00 1.89 3.99
C LEU A 627 15.29 0.61 4.47
N SER A 628 13.97 0.56 4.42
CA SER A 628 13.17 -0.63 4.72
C SER A 628 11.95 -0.67 3.80
N PRO A 629 12.14 -1.00 2.51
CA PRO A 629 11.13 -0.81 1.46
C PRO A 629 9.83 -1.57 1.75
N ARG A 630 8.83 -0.89 2.35
CA ARG A 630 7.48 -1.39 2.61
C ARG A 630 6.50 -0.25 2.88
N GLY A 631 5.21 -0.54 2.77
CA GLY A 631 4.11 0.37 3.08
C GLY A 631 3.09 -0.23 4.04
N LEU A 632 2.00 0.50 4.26
CA LEU A 632 0.90 0.02 5.10
C LEU A 632 0.06 -1.04 4.38
N GLU A 633 -0.34 -0.77 3.13
CA GLU A 633 -1.02 -1.74 2.26
C GLU A 633 -0.03 -2.61 1.49
N GLN A 634 1.02 -2.02 0.92
CA GLN A 634 2.09 -2.73 0.21
C GLN A 634 3.18 -3.20 1.17
N HIS A 635 2.83 -4.16 2.03
CA HIS A 635 3.69 -4.59 3.12
C HIS A 635 4.85 -5.50 2.67
N THR A 636 4.68 -6.34 1.64
CA THR A 636 5.78 -7.16 1.11
C THR A 636 6.58 -6.40 0.05
N GLY A 637 7.62 -5.71 0.50
CA GLY A 637 8.70 -5.21 -0.36
C GLY A 637 10.02 -5.87 0.02
N GLY A 638 11.07 -5.05 0.19
CA GLY A 638 12.40 -5.47 0.64
C GLY A 638 13.48 -5.47 -0.44
N ALA A 639 13.10 -5.62 -1.72
CA ALA A 639 13.94 -5.27 -2.85
C ALA A 639 13.82 -3.78 -3.19
N TRP A 640 14.83 -3.21 -3.84
CA TRP A 640 14.72 -1.91 -4.50
C TRP A 640 14.24 -2.07 -5.92
N GLY A 641 13.12 -1.43 -6.28
CA GLY A 641 12.80 -1.17 -7.68
C GLY A 641 13.86 -0.25 -8.28
N THR A 642 14.49 -0.64 -9.38
CA THR A 642 15.63 0.10 -9.97
C THR A 642 15.23 1.54 -10.31
N ARG A 643 14.05 1.72 -10.90
CA ARG A 643 13.46 3.04 -11.17
C ARG A 643 13.11 3.81 -9.89
N ASP A 644 12.58 3.13 -8.88
CA ASP A 644 12.08 3.75 -7.66
C ASP A 644 13.23 4.30 -6.81
N VAL A 645 14.32 3.54 -6.67
CA VAL A 645 15.51 3.97 -5.92
C VAL A 645 16.23 5.15 -6.60
N CYS A 646 16.17 5.23 -7.93
CA CYS A 646 16.71 6.36 -8.71
C CYS A 646 15.84 7.63 -8.62
N GLN A 647 14.66 7.58 -8.01
CA GLN A 647 13.73 8.71 -7.91
C GLN A 647 13.49 9.16 -6.48
N GLY A 648 12.77 8.37 -5.66
CA GLY A 648 12.43 8.78 -4.30
C GLY A 648 13.66 8.99 -3.42
N PRO A 649 14.51 7.96 -3.25
CA PRO A 649 15.74 8.06 -2.46
C PRO A 649 16.73 9.07 -3.03
N VAL A 650 16.98 9.08 -4.35
CA VAL A 650 17.83 10.11 -4.98
C VAL A 650 17.26 11.52 -4.73
N GLY A 651 15.96 11.73 -4.89
CA GLY A 651 15.30 13.02 -4.63
C GLY A 651 15.44 13.47 -3.18
N LEU A 652 15.30 12.55 -2.22
CA LEU A 652 15.56 12.81 -0.80
C LEU A 652 17.02 13.23 -0.55
N LEU A 653 17.98 12.46 -1.06
CA LEU A 653 19.41 12.73 -0.85
C LEU A 653 19.84 14.03 -1.52
N ARG A 654 19.26 14.35 -2.68
CA ARG A 654 19.41 15.63 -3.38
C ARG A 654 18.82 16.80 -2.60
N ALA A 655 17.63 16.64 -2.02
CA ALA A 655 16.99 17.65 -1.19
C ALA A 655 17.80 17.98 0.09
N TRP A 656 18.63 17.03 0.55
CA TRP A 656 19.48 17.18 1.74
C TRP A 656 20.95 17.49 1.45
N GLY A 657 21.35 17.58 0.18
CA GLY A 657 22.77 17.71 -0.19
C GLY A 657 23.63 16.55 0.32
N ALA A 658 23.06 15.35 0.49
CA ALA A 658 23.69 14.17 1.06
C ALA A 658 24.55 13.43 0.01
N HIS A 659 25.58 14.13 -0.51
CA HIS A 659 26.35 13.68 -1.66
C HIS A 659 27.08 12.35 -1.44
N LEU A 660 27.63 12.12 -0.24
CA LEU A 660 28.33 10.86 0.08
C LEU A 660 27.38 9.66 0.00
N GLN A 661 26.17 9.81 0.54
CA GLN A 661 25.15 8.77 0.53
C GLN A 661 24.65 8.52 -0.90
N TRP A 662 24.49 9.58 -1.68
CA TRP A 662 24.08 9.47 -3.08
C TRP A 662 25.12 8.71 -3.92
N ARG A 663 26.41 8.99 -3.71
CA ARG A 663 27.51 8.25 -4.34
C ARG A 663 27.42 6.76 -4.08
N GLU A 664 27.31 6.37 -2.81
CA GLU A 664 27.25 4.95 -2.43
C GLU A 664 25.98 4.26 -2.95
N LEU A 665 24.84 4.98 -2.97
CA LEU A 665 23.61 4.49 -3.59
C LEU A 665 23.81 4.18 -5.08
N LEU A 666 24.49 5.05 -5.83
CA LEU A 666 24.81 4.81 -7.23
C LEU A 666 25.70 3.57 -7.39
N LEU A 667 26.74 3.41 -6.57
CA LEU A 667 27.58 2.21 -6.64
C LEU A 667 26.78 0.92 -6.39
N MET A 668 25.83 0.95 -5.45
CA MET A 668 24.92 -0.19 -5.22
C MET A 668 24.00 -0.47 -6.41
N ILE A 669 23.43 0.58 -7.03
CA ILE A 669 22.59 0.44 -8.23
C ILE A 669 23.41 -0.14 -9.40
N PHE A 670 24.62 0.35 -9.65
CA PHE A 670 25.45 -0.12 -10.77
C PHE A 670 25.96 -1.55 -10.57
N ARG A 671 26.11 -2.04 -9.32
CA ARG A 671 26.37 -3.46 -9.02
C ARG A 671 25.22 -4.40 -9.40
N ALA A 672 24.01 -3.87 -9.58
CA ALA A 672 22.84 -4.63 -10.02
C ALA A 672 22.69 -4.68 -11.55
N GLN A 673 23.58 -4.00 -12.30
CA GLN A 673 23.53 -4.01 -13.77
C GLN A 673 23.92 -5.37 -14.33
N HIS A 674 23.18 -5.89 -15.31
CA HIS A 674 23.55 -7.12 -16.01
C HIS A 674 24.73 -6.90 -16.96
N GLU A 675 25.41 -8.00 -17.32
CA GLU A 675 26.52 -7.93 -18.28
C GLU A 675 26.11 -7.37 -19.67
N ARG A 676 24.85 -7.53 -20.05
CA ARG A 676 24.31 -7.01 -21.32
C ARG A 676 23.95 -5.52 -21.28
N GLY A 677 24.13 -4.85 -20.14
CA GLY A 677 24.01 -3.39 -20.00
C GLY A 677 22.68 -2.86 -19.46
N ASP A 678 21.65 -3.70 -19.32
CA ASP A 678 20.37 -3.34 -18.68
C ASP A 678 20.37 -3.68 -17.17
N TRP A 679 19.25 -3.40 -16.49
CA TRP A 679 19.03 -3.70 -15.08
C TRP A 679 17.77 -4.58 -14.90
N PRO A 680 17.66 -5.32 -13.79
CA PRO A 680 16.40 -5.96 -13.43
C PRO A 680 15.35 -4.92 -13.01
N GLN A 681 14.07 -5.31 -13.01
CA GLN A 681 12.98 -4.44 -12.56
C GLN A 681 13.18 -4.02 -11.09
N ALA A 682 13.62 -4.97 -10.25
CA ALA A 682 13.98 -4.77 -8.86
C ALA A 682 15.11 -5.73 -8.45
N PHE A 683 15.86 -5.41 -7.40
CA PHE A 683 16.94 -6.25 -6.87
C PHE A 683 17.08 -6.15 -5.35
N ASP A 684 17.51 -7.25 -4.73
CA ASP A 684 17.85 -7.29 -3.31
C ASP A 684 19.22 -6.62 -3.08
N PHE A 685 19.25 -5.58 -2.26
CA PHE A 685 20.47 -4.79 -2.00
C PHE A 685 21.23 -5.22 -0.74
N LEU A 686 20.58 -5.98 0.15
CA LEU A 686 21.21 -6.50 1.37
C LEU A 686 22.10 -7.71 1.04
N PRO A 687 23.41 -7.70 1.34
CA PRO A 687 24.33 -8.78 1.00
C PRO A 687 23.86 -10.20 1.39
N ALA A 688 23.30 -10.39 2.58
CA ALA A 688 22.84 -11.69 3.08
C ALA A 688 21.61 -12.25 2.35
N HIS A 689 20.85 -11.39 1.67
CA HIS A 689 19.64 -11.77 0.93
C HIS A 689 19.79 -11.63 -0.57
N ARG A 690 20.90 -11.05 -1.04
CA ARG A 690 21.14 -10.75 -2.45
C ARG A 690 21.01 -12.00 -3.30
N VAL A 691 20.15 -11.90 -4.32
CA VAL A 691 19.99 -12.90 -5.36
C VAL A 691 20.38 -12.28 -6.70
N ASP A 692 21.52 -12.70 -7.23
CA ASP A 692 21.97 -12.29 -8.57
C ASP A 692 21.25 -13.15 -9.61
N VAL A 693 20.09 -12.71 -10.10
CA VAL A 693 19.35 -13.36 -11.19
C VAL A 693 19.10 -12.35 -12.29
N VAL A 694 19.29 -12.80 -13.53
CA VAL A 694 19.08 -11.97 -14.71
C VAL A 694 17.63 -12.11 -15.18
N ASP A 695 16.83 -11.07 -14.97
CA ASP A 695 15.47 -10.96 -15.51
C ASP A 695 15.35 -9.74 -16.44
N THR A 696 14.21 -9.56 -17.09
CA THR A 696 13.91 -8.39 -17.93
C THR A 696 13.17 -7.31 -17.14
N ALA A 697 13.30 -6.07 -17.56
CA ALA A 697 12.63 -4.92 -16.97
C ALA A 697 11.80 -4.16 -18.01
N HIS A 698 11.01 -3.19 -17.55
CA HIS A 698 10.37 -2.22 -18.43
C HIS A 698 11.41 -1.39 -19.21
N GLY A 699 11.04 -0.89 -20.39
CA GLY A 699 11.95 -0.24 -21.32
C GLY A 699 12.51 1.10 -20.83
N ASP A 700 11.89 1.71 -19.83
CA ASP A 700 12.35 2.96 -19.23
C ASP A 700 13.43 2.76 -18.15
N VAL A 701 13.54 1.56 -17.57
CA VAL A 701 14.39 1.28 -16.40
C VAL A 701 15.86 1.61 -16.64
N VAL A 702 16.38 1.36 -17.84
CA VAL A 702 17.80 1.61 -18.20
C VAL A 702 18.21 3.08 -18.10
N TYR A 703 17.27 4.02 -18.27
CA TYR A 703 17.57 5.46 -18.29
C TYR A 703 17.72 6.04 -16.88
N TRP A 704 17.07 5.46 -15.88
CA TRP A 704 17.04 6.02 -14.52
C TRP A 704 18.41 6.01 -13.81
N PRO A 705 19.19 4.90 -13.84
CA PRO A 705 20.57 4.91 -13.32
C PRO A 705 21.47 5.92 -14.03
N LEU A 706 21.30 6.08 -15.36
CA LEU A 706 22.07 7.05 -16.16
C LEU A 706 21.71 8.49 -15.81
N LEU A 707 20.42 8.79 -15.64
CA LEU A 707 19.95 10.10 -15.19
C LEU A 707 20.48 10.42 -13.78
N ALA A 708 20.36 9.48 -12.84
CA ALA A 708 20.82 9.65 -11.48
C ALA A 708 22.35 9.88 -11.41
N LEU A 709 23.13 9.14 -12.21
CA LEU A 709 24.59 9.35 -12.33
C LEU A 709 24.91 10.73 -12.93
N GLY A 710 24.25 11.11 -14.02
CA GLY A 710 24.46 12.42 -14.64
C GLY A 710 24.13 13.57 -13.68
N GLN A 711 23.01 13.46 -12.95
CA GLN A 711 22.64 14.42 -11.93
C GLN A 711 23.68 14.49 -10.80
N TYR A 712 24.23 13.36 -10.35
CA TYR A 712 25.28 13.31 -9.33
C TYR A 712 26.55 14.01 -9.80
N LEU A 713 27.02 13.68 -11.02
CA LEU A 713 28.23 14.26 -11.58
C LEU A 713 28.10 15.78 -11.76
N VAL A 714 26.95 16.27 -12.27
CA VAL A 714 26.70 17.71 -12.34
C VAL A 714 26.69 18.35 -10.96
N ALA A 715 26.04 17.71 -9.97
CA ALA A 715 25.92 18.29 -8.63
C ALA A 715 27.25 18.33 -7.86
N THR A 716 28.15 17.37 -8.08
CA THR A 716 29.31 17.15 -7.21
C THR A 716 30.66 17.35 -7.89
N ALA A 717 30.72 17.29 -9.22
CA ALA A 717 31.94 17.16 -10.00
C ALA A 717 32.84 15.97 -9.57
N ASP A 718 32.31 14.98 -8.84
CA ASP A 718 33.05 13.78 -8.44
C ASP A 718 33.15 12.79 -9.60
N HIS A 719 34.03 13.10 -10.54
CA HIS A 719 34.35 12.20 -11.66
C HIS A 719 35.12 10.95 -11.22
N GLY A 720 35.62 10.89 -9.97
CA GLY A 720 36.31 9.71 -9.45
C GLY A 720 35.39 8.49 -9.36
N ILE A 721 34.07 8.69 -9.24
CA ILE A 721 33.09 7.61 -9.28
C ILE A 721 33.14 6.79 -10.57
N LEU A 722 33.54 7.38 -11.70
CA LEU A 722 33.61 6.70 -13.01
C LEU A 722 34.75 5.67 -13.08
N ASP A 723 35.76 5.84 -12.22
CA ASP A 723 36.94 4.98 -12.14
C ASP A 723 36.75 3.82 -11.13
N GLU A 724 35.59 3.71 -10.46
CA GLU A 724 35.28 2.64 -9.49
C GLU A 724 35.02 1.31 -10.20
N ASP A 725 35.70 0.25 -9.76
CA ASP A 725 35.53 -1.11 -10.28
C ASP A 725 34.34 -1.80 -9.58
N LEU A 726 33.34 -2.22 -10.36
CA LEU A 726 32.12 -2.86 -9.87
C LEU A 726 31.85 -4.18 -10.60
N PRO A 727 31.32 -5.21 -9.92
CA PRO A 727 30.79 -6.39 -10.58
C PRO A 727 29.45 -6.10 -11.27
N PHE A 728 29.23 -6.74 -12.42
CA PHE A 728 27.89 -6.93 -12.99
C PHE A 728 27.13 -8.02 -12.22
N THR A 729 25.81 -8.10 -12.45
CA THR A 729 24.95 -9.20 -12.03
C THR A 729 24.95 -10.30 -13.09
N GLY A 730 25.16 -11.56 -12.68
CA GLY A 730 25.11 -12.75 -13.52
C GLY A 730 23.98 -13.70 -13.12
N ASP A 731 23.84 -14.83 -13.81
CA ASP A 731 22.77 -15.81 -13.57
C ASP A 731 23.13 -16.76 -12.42
N GLY A 732 22.72 -16.39 -11.21
CA GLY A 732 22.97 -17.10 -9.95
C GLY A 732 24.32 -16.79 -9.28
N SER A 733 25.12 -15.90 -9.86
CA SER A 733 26.42 -15.48 -9.31
C SER A 733 26.82 -14.09 -9.82
N PRO A 734 27.73 -13.36 -9.12
CA PRO A 734 28.27 -12.11 -9.63
C PRO A 734 28.93 -12.30 -11.01
N GLY A 735 28.67 -11.37 -11.93
CA GLY A 735 29.25 -11.32 -13.27
C GLY A 735 30.68 -10.75 -13.28
N SER A 736 31.17 -10.43 -14.47
CA SER A 736 32.47 -9.76 -14.67
C SER A 736 32.58 -8.43 -13.92
N THR A 737 33.79 -7.98 -13.62
CA THR A 737 34.07 -6.67 -13.01
C THR A 737 34.59 -5.70 -14.07
N ALA A 738 34.11 -4.45 -14.04
CA ALA A 738 34.58 -3.38 -14.90
C ALA A 738 34.43 -2.01 -14.22
N SER A 739 35.03 -0.97 -14.80
CA SER A 739 34.86 0.39 -14.28
C SER A 739 33.41 0.86 -14.46
N LEU A 740 32.94 1.78 -13.60
CA LEU A 740 31.62 2.36 -13.76
C LEU A 740 31.46 3.06 -15.13
N LEU A 741 32.53 3.58 -15.72
CA LEU A 741 32.51 4.08 -17.10
C LEU A 741 32.19 2.97 -18.13
N ASP A 742 32.77 1.78 -17.98
CA ASP A 742 32.45 0.63 -18.85
C ASP A 742 30.99 0.18 -18.66
N HIS A 743 30.49 0.20 -17.43
CA HIS A 743 29.07 -0.01 -17.12
C HIS A 743 28.18 0.99 -17.90
N VAL A 744 28.56 2.28 -17.95
CA VAL A 744 27.88 3.30 -18.76
C VAL A 744 27.96 2.99 -20.25
N HIS A 745 29.10 2.54 -20.77
CA HIS A 745 29.22 2.15 -22.18
C HIS A 745 28.28 1.00 -22.54
N ARG A 746 28.20 -0.03 -21.69
CA ARG A 746 27.26 -1.14 -21.89
C ARG A 746 25.80 -0.70 -21.79
N ALA A 747 25.48 0.24 -20.91
CA ALA A 747 24.14 0.82 -20.84
C ALA A 747 23.77 1.57 -22.13
N LEU A 748 24.71 2.31 -22.72
CA LEU A 748 24.49 2.99 -24.01
C LEU A 748 24.32 1.98 -25.16
N ASP A 749 25.09 0.88 -25.14
CA ASP A 749 24.88 -0.23 -26.09
C ASP A 749 23.49 -0.85 -25.94
N ALA A 750 23.04 -1.09 -24.70
CA ALA A 750 21.72 -1.61 -24.40
C ALA A 750 20.61 -0.66 -24.86
N VAL A 751 20.74 0.65 -24.63
CA VAL A 751 19.81 1.66 -25.12
C VAL A 751 19.67 1.60 -26.63
N GLU A 752 20.77 1.62 -27.38
CA GLU A 752 20.75 1.57 -28.85
C GLU A 752 20.12 0.25 -29.36
N ALA A 753 20.36 -0.86 -28.66
CA ALA A 753 19.79 -2.16 -29.01
C ALA A 753 18.27 -2.23 -28.84
N THR A 754 17.66 -1.31 -28.07
CA THR A 754 16.19 -1.24 -27.93
C THR A 754 15.49 -0.53 -29.08
N PHE A 755 16.22 0.16 -29.97
CA PHE A 755 15.58 0.99 -30.99
C PHE A 755 14.78 0.18 -32.02
N VAL A 756 13.61 0.70 -32.40
CA VAL A 756 12.83 0.14 -33.50
C VAL A 756 13.57 0.37 -34.81
N GLU A 757 13.59 -0.63 -35.69
CA GLU A 757 14.32 -0.58 -36.96
C GLU A 757 13.95 0.68 -37.78
N GLY A 758 14.99 1.44 -38.18
CA GLY A 758 14.84 2.67 -38.96
C GLY A 758 14.63 3.95 -38.15
N TYR A 759 14.52 3.87 -36.83
CA TYR A 759 14.28 5.02 -35.94
C TYR A 759 15.26 5.01 -34.77
N ALA A 760 15.56 6.19 -34.21
CA ALA A 760 16.25 6.34 -32.92
C ALA A 760 15.24 6.37 -31.75
N LEU A 761 14.17 5.58 -31.87
CA LEU A 761 13.06 5.51 -30.93
C LEU A 761 13.11 4.15 -30.20
N PRO A 762 13.21 4.12 -28.86
CA PRO A 762 13.21 2.88 -28.10
C PRO A 762 11.87 2.16 -28.22
N ALA A 763 11.94 0.86 -28.52
CA ALA A 763 10.79 -0.01 -28.44
C ALA A 763 10.26 -0.03 -27.00
N TYR A 764 8.95 -0.01 -26.87
CA TYR A 764 8.27 0.03 -25.58
C TYR A 764 8.51 -1.24 -24.76
N GLY A 765 8.64 -2.40 -25.43
CA GLY A 765 9.00 -3.65 -24.78
C GLY A 765 7.99 -4.05 -23.72
N HIS A 766 8.46 -4.25 -22.49
CA HIS A 766 7.64 -4.68 -21.36
C HIS A 766 6.85 -3.55 -20.67
N GLY A 767 7.03 -2.28 -21.05
CA GLY A 767 6.31 -1.15 -20.46
C GLY A 767 7.15 0.11 -20.27
N ASP A 768 6.52 1.15 -19.72
CA ASP A 768 7.17 2.36 -19.21
C ASP A 768 6.84 2.57 -17.71
N TRP A 769 6.91 3.82 -17.23
CA TRP A 769 6.57 4.19 -15.85
C TRP A 769 5.15 3.79 -15.46
N ASN A 770 4.18 3.88 -16.39
CA ASN A 770 2.83 3.41 -16.13
C ASN A 770 2.77 1.91 -16.38
N ASP A 771 3.15 1.22 -15.33
CA ASP A 771 3.02 -0.19 -15.07
C ASP A 771 1.72 -0.84 -15.61
N SER A 772 0.59 -0.11 -15.65
CA SER A 772 -0.67 -0.67 -16.12
C SER A 772 -0.78 -0.83 -17.65
N LEU A 773 0.06 -0.15 -18.43
CA LEU A 773 -0.07 -0.02 -19.89
C LEU A 773 0.82 -0.97 -20.68
N GLN A 774 1.19 -2.10 -20.09
CA GLN A 774 1.97 -3.14 -20.78
C GLN A 774 1.20 -3.61 -22.04
N PRO A 775 1.85 -3.84 -23.19
CA PRO A 775 1.16 -4.22 -24.42
C PRO A 775 0.46 -5.57 -24.30
N ALA A 776 -0.75 -5.68 -24.86
CA ALA A 776 -1.54 -6.90 -24.82
C ALA A 776 -0.88 -8.09 -25.54
N ASP A 777 -0.07 -7.83 -26.59
CA ASP A 777 0.64 -8.88 -27.32
C ASP A 777 2.12 -8.54 -27.62
N PRO A 778 3.00 -9.56 -27.79
CA PRO A 778 4.43 -9.34 -28.03
C PRO A 778 4.76 -8.64 -29.35
N GLY A 779 3.91 -8.72 -30.36
CA GLY A 779 4.10 -8.04 -31.65
C GLY A 779 3.86 -6.54 -31.54
N LEU A 780 2.86 -6.13 -30.75
CA LEU A 780 2.67 -4.72 -30.38
C LEU A 780 3.85 -4.21 -29.55
N ALA A 781 4.32 -4.97 -28.56
CA ALA A 781 5.45 -4.59 -27.71
C ALA A 781 6.73 -4.21 -28.47
N ARG A 782 7.03 -4.90 -29.58
CA ARG A 782 8.21 -4.63 -30.42
C ARG A 782 8.08 -3.39 -31.32
N ARG A 783 6.86 -2.94 -31.60
CA ARG A 783 6.58 -1.85 -32.56
C ARG A 783 6.01 -0.59 -31.92
N MET A 784 5.55 -0.69 -30.69
CA MET A 784 5.06 0.44 -29.91
C MET A 784 6.24 1.24 -29.35
N VAL A 785 6.10 2.55 -29.28
CA VAL A 785 7.06 3.51 -28.73
C VAL A 785 6.31 4.40 -27.76
N SER A 786 6.82 4.56 -26.53
CA SER A 786 6.31 5.54 -25.57
C SER A 786 6.96 6.90 -25.83
N THR A 787 6.14 7.92 -26.11
CA THR A 787 6.65 9.28 -26.28
C THR A 787 7.33 9.75 -25.00
N TRP A 788 6.79 9.38 -23.83
CA TRP A 788 7.40 9.69 -22.54
C TRP A 788 8.77 9.02 -22.37
N THR A 789 8.94 7.75 -22.77
CA THR A 789 10.26 7.09 -22.69
C THR A 789 11.30 7.79 -23.57
N VAL A 790 10.91 8.33 -24.73
CA VAL A 790 11.84 9.10 -25.59
C VAL A 790 12.19 10.45 -24.98
N VAL A 791 11.24 11.08 -24.28
CA VAL A 791 11.51 12.29 -23.48
C VAL A 791 12.51 11.98 -22.36
N LEU A 792 12.30 10.90 -21.60
CA LEU A 792 13.21 10.44 -20.56
C LEU A 792 14.59 10.08 -21.11
N GLN A 793 14.66 9.41 -22.27
CA GLN A 793 15.92 9.14 -22.96
C GLN A 793 16.69 10.44 -23.24
N ALA A 794 16.01 11.46 -23.76
CA ALA A 794 16.64 12.75 -24.04
C ALA A 794 17.15 13.42 -22.75
N GLU A 795 16.35 13.42 -21.69
CA GLU A 795 16.71 13.98 -20.39
C GLU A 795 17.92 13.26 -19.78
N ALA A 796 17.84 11.93 -19.65
CA ALA A 796 18.88 11.09 -19.05
C ALA A 796 20.22 11.22 -19.79
N LEU A 797 20.19 11.16 -21.12
CA LEU A 797 21.42 11.15 -21.93
C LEU A 797 22.04 12.54 -22.06
N ARG A 798 21.25 13.62 -22.10
CA ARG A 798 21.78 14.99 -22.00
C ARG A 798 22.43 15.22 -20.64
N ARG A 799 21.73 14.84 -19.57
CA ARG A 799 22.24 15.02 -18.20
C ARG A 799 23.50 14.19 -17.94
N LEU A 800 23.56 12.98 -18.50
CA LEU A 800 24.77 12.16 -18.49
C LEU A 800 25.90 12.84 -19.27
N ALA A 801 25.63 13.37 -20.47
CA ALA A 801 26.62 14.08 -21.28
C ALA A 801 27.19 15.30 -20.55
N ASP A 802 26.33 16.10 -19.90
CA ASP A 802 26.73 17.24 -19.08
C ASP A 802 27.61 16.79 -17.90
N GLY A 803 27.23 15.71 -17.21
CA GLY A 803 27.93 15.19 -16.05
C GLY A 803 29.29 14.57 -16.36
N VAL A 804 29.44 13.80 -17.44
CA VAL A 804 30.74 13.21 -17.80
C VAL A 804 31.68 14.23 -18.46
N GLY A 805 31.11 15.20 -19.19
CA GLY A 805 31.78 16.39 -19.70
C GLY A 805 33.04 16.13 -20.54
N GLU A 806 33.97 17.08 -20.51
CA GLU A 806 35.19 17.06 -21.34
C GLU A 806 36.18 15.94 -20.96
N ARG A 807 36.08 15.40 -19.74
CA ARG A 807 36.96 14.32 -19.26
C ARG A 807 36.74 13.01 -20.04
N HIS A 808 35.51 12.76 -20.50
CA HIS A 808 35.14 11.62 -21.34
C HIS A 808 34.37 12.07 -22.59
N VAL A 809 35.00 12.92 -23.40
CA VAL A 809 34.39 13.59 -24.56
C VAL A 809 33.69 12.64 -25.54
N GLU A 810 34.23 11.44 -25.76
CA GLU A 810 33.62 10.46 -26.66
C GLU A 810 32.30 9.91 -26.12
N THR A 811 32.25 9.62 -24.81
CA THR A 811 31.05 9.20 -24.10
C THR A 811 30.00 10.31 -24.10
N ALA A 812 30.40 11.55 -23.75
CA ALA A 812 29.52 12.72 -23.78
C ALA A 812 28.92 12.93 -25.17
N ALA A 813 29.77 12.91 -26.21
CA ALA A 813 29.33 13.10 -27.58
C ALA A 813 28.42 11.95 -28.05
N ARG A 814 28.64 10.71 -27.62
CA ARG A 814 27.75 9.57 -27.93
C ARG A 814 26.38 9.76 -27.29
N ALA A 815 26.32 10.01 -25.98
CA ALA A 815 25.07 10.25 -25.26
C ALA A 815 24.29 11.43 -25.88
N GLN A 816 24.98 12.54 -26.19
CA GLN A 816 24.35 13.70 -26.83
C GLN A 816 23.81 13.39 -28.23
N ARG A 817 24.53 12.59 -29.04
CA ARG A 817 24.05 12.18 -30.37
C ARG A 817 22.79 11.30 -30.29
N LEU A 818 22.73 10.40 -29.31
CA LEU A 818 21.56 9.55 -29.08
C LEU A 818 20.37 10.39 -28.63
N ALA A 819 20.55 11.29 -27.65
CA ALA A 819 19.52 12.22 -27.21
C ALA A 819 18.98 13.08 -28.37
N ALA A 820 19.89 13.69 -29.15
CA ALA A 820 19.50 14.54 -30.28
C ALA A 820 18.77 13.76 -31.39
N SER A 821 19.15 12.50 -31.62
CA SER A 821 18.49 11.64 -32.60
C SER A 821 17.10 11.22 -32.15
N GLY A 822 16.93 10.83 -30.88
CA GLY A 822 15.62 10.54 -30.31
C GLY A 822 14.68 11.75 -30.34
N VAL A 823 15.16 12.95 -29.97
CA VAL A 823 14.36 14.19 -30.04
C VAL A 823 13.97 14.51 -31.48
N ARG A 824 14.87 14.36 -32.45
CA ARG A 824 14.56 14.59 -33.87
C ARG A 824 13.43 13.67 -34.33
N ASP A 825 13.50 12.38 -34.01
CA ASP A 825 12.52 11.40 -34.44
C ASP A 825 11.19 11.56 -33.67
N LEU A 826 11.23 11.92 -32.38
CA LEU A 826 10.05 12.34 -31.60
C LEU A 826 9.34 13.50 -32.28
N ARG A 827 10.07 14.56 -32.65
CA ARG A 827 9.47 15.73 -33.31
C ARG A 827 8.92 15.40 -34.69
N ALA A 828 9.52 14.45 -35.40
CA ALA A 828 9.08 14.04 -36.73
C ALA A 828 7.84 13.13 -36.71
N HIS A 829 7.67 12.32 -35.66
CA HIS A 829 6.72 11.19 -35.68
C HIS A 829 5.73 11.15 -34.50
N LEU A 830 6.05 11.77 -33.36
CA LEU A 830 5.25 11.72 -32.13
C LEU A 830 4.64 13.07 -31.73
N LEU A 831 5.15 14.18 -32.29
CA LEU A 831 4.50 15.50 -32.23
C LEU A 831 3.59 15.66 -33.45
N VAL A 832 2.32 15.25 -33.33
CA VAL A 832 1.36 15.21 -34.43
C VAL A 832 0.39 16.37 -34.28
N ASP A 833 0.20 17.18 -35.33
CA ASP A 833 -0.66 18.37 -35.30
C ASP A 833 -0.39 19.35 -34.14
N GLY A 834 0.88 19.41 -33.69
CA GLY A 834 1.29 20.25 -32.56
C GLY A 834 0.99 19.68 -31.18
N VAL A 835 0.55 18.42 -31.08
CA VAL A 835 0.28 17.71 -29.82
C VAL A 835 1.17 16.46 -29.72
N LEU A 836 1.82 16.28 -28.58
CA LEU A 836 2.54 15.04 -28.29
C LEU A 836 1.53 13.89 -28.11
N SER A 837 1.64 12.83 -28.90
CA SER A 837 0.90 11.59 -28.66
C SER A 837 1.40 10.89 -27.40
N GLY A 838 0.55 10.11 -26.73
CA GLY A 838 1.00 9.25 -25.63
C GLY A 838 2.01 8.20 -26.11
N TYR A 839 1.67 7.55 -27.23
CA TYR A 839 2.47 6.51 -27.85
C TYR A 839 2.44 6.63 -29.38
N GLY A 840 3.34 5.89 -30.04
CA GLY A 840 3.33 5.66 -31.48
C GLY A 840 3.45 4.17 -31.77
N VAL A 841 2.78 3.69 -32.83
CA VAL A 841 2.90 2.30 -33.30
C VAL A 841 3.53 2.30 -34.69
N VAL A 842 4.71 1.70 -34.81
CA VAL A 842 5.43 1.59 -36.08
C VAL A 842 4.78 0.52 -36.97
N GLY A 843 4.30 0.92 -38.14
CA GLY A 843 3.70 0.06 -39.16
C GLY A 843 4.36 0.26 -40.53
N GLU A 844 3.76 -0.32 -41.57
CA GLU A 844 4.25 -0.23 -42.95
C GLU A 844 4.17 1.21 -43.50
N ASP A 845 3.14 1.96 -43.12
CA ASP A 845 2.87 3.33 -43.58
C ASP A 845 3.51 4.43 -42.70
N GLY A 846 4.36 4.05 -41.74
CA GLY A 846 5.00 4.96 -40.77
C GLY A 846 4.52 4.77 -39.34
N VAL A 847 4.58 5.83 -38.53
CA VAL A 847 4.24 5.80 -37.10
C VAL A 847 2.82 6.31 -36.89
N ALA A 848 1.90 5.43 -36.45
CA ALA A 848 0.53 5.82 -36.13
C ALA A 848 0.44 6.29 -34.66
N PRO A 849 -0.11 7.48 -34.37
CA PRO A 849 -0.22 7.95 -32.99
C PRO A 849 -1.30 7.19 -32.22
N LEU A 850 -1.06 7.00 -30.91
CA LEU A 850 -1.97 6.37 -29.97
C LEU A 850 -2.06 7.26 -28.72
N ILE A 851 -3.25 7.33 -28.10
CA ILE A 851 -3.57 8.32 -27.06
C ILE A 851 -3.28 9.73 -27.59
N HIS A 852 -4.06 10.11 -28.59
CA HIS A 852 -3.92 11.33 -29.39
C HIS A 852 -5.28 11.67 -29.99
N PRO A 853 -5.61 12.93 -30.34
CA PRO A 853 -6.87 13.27 -31.01
C PRO A 853 -7.16 12.57 -32.35
N ARG A 854 -6.20 11.80 -32.90
CA ARG A 854 -6.36 10.97 -34.10
C ARG A 854 -6.55 9.48 -33.79
N ASP A 855 -6.54 9.10 -32.52
CA ASP A 855 -6.62 7.71 -32.08
C ASP A 855 -8.08 7.27 -31.88
N ASP A 856 -8.64 6.64 -32.90
CA ASP A 856 -9.97 6.04 -32.84
C ASP A 856 -9.99 4.66 -32.14
N ARG A 857 -8.83 4.10 -31.75
CA ARG A 857 -8.71 2.73 -31.22
C ARG A 857 -8.93 2.68 -29.72
N THR A 858 -8.30 3.58 -28.96
CA THR A 858 -8.40 3.59 -27.49
C THR A 858 -9.51 4.52 -27.00
N GLY A 859 -9.87 5.53 -27.80
CA GLY A 859 -10.78 6.60 -27.40
C GLY A 859 -10.17 7.60 -26.40
N LEU A 860 -8.86 7.50 -26.12
CA LEU A 860 -8.09 8.44 -25.31
C LEU A 860 -7.42 9.47 -26.21
N HIS A 861 -7.43 10.73 -25.80
CA HIS A 861 -6.95 11.83 -26.64
C HIS A 861 -5.66 12.44 -26.12
N TYR A 862 -5.43 12.45 -24.81
CA TYR A 862 -4.27 13.14 -24.23
C TYR A 862 -3.62 12.30 -23.13
N SER A 863 -2.29 12.36 -23.09
CA SER A 863 -1.46 11.73 -22.06
C SER A 863 -0.65 12.80 -21.33
N LEU A 864 -0.69 12.78 -20.00
CA LEU A 864 -0.01 13.77 -19.17
C LEU A 864 1.52 13.64 -19.23
N LEU A 865 2.03 12.41 -19.10
CA LEU A 865 3.45 12.15 -18.86
C LEU A 865 4.36 12.74 -19.95
N PRO A 866 4.12 12.53 -21.27
CA PRO A 866 4.96 13.11 -22.29
C PRO A 866 4.98 14.64 -22.23
N MET A 867 3.84 15.27 -21.94
CA MET A 867 3.71 16.73 -21.95
C MET A 867 4.51 17.38 -20.82
N ILE A 868 4.29 16.93 -19.59
CA ILE A 868 4.94 17.54 -18.41
C ILE A 868 6.45 17.33 -18.41
N HIS A 869 6.92 16.14 -18.83
CA HIS A 869 8.35 15.86 -18.92
C HIS A 869 9.01 16.58 -20.11
N ALA A 870 8.32 16.75 -21.25
CA ALA A 870 8.88 17.49 -22.37
C ALA A 870 9.02 18.99 -22.06
N VAL A 871 8.11 19.54 -21.25
CA VAL A 871 8.24 20.89 -20.70
C VAL A 871 9.42 20.97 -19.73
N ALA A 872 9.47 20.07 -18.74
CA ALA A 872 10.53 20.06 -17.73
C ALA A 872 11.94 19.84 -18.32
N GLY A 873 12.06 19.00 -19.36
CA GLY A 873 13.30 18.66 -20.06
C GLY A 873 13.68 19.58 -21.23
N ASP A 874 13.04 20.73 -21.37
CA ASP A 874 13.32 21.73 -22.44
C ASP A 874 13.28 21.16 -23.86
N LEU A 875 12.29 20.33 -24.17
CA LEU A 875 12.12 19.69 -25.49
C LEU A 875 11.13 20.42 -26.42
N LEU A 876 10.40 21.39 -25.86
CA LEU A 876 9.36 22.15 -26.54
C LEU A 876 9.77 23.63 -26.67
N SER A 877 9.31 24.29 -27.73
CA SER A 877 9.41 25.76 -27.80
C SER A 877 8.53 26.43 -26.72
N PRO A 878 8.72 27.72 -26.40
CA PRO A 878 7.85 28.42 -25.45
C PRO A 878 6.38 28.45 -25.88
N GLU A 879 6.09 28.51 -27.17
CA GLU A 879 4.72 28.39 -27.70
C GLU A 879 4.17 26.97 -27.51
N GLU A 880 4.95 25.94 -27.85
CA GLU A 880 4.57 24.55 -27.69
C GLU A 880 4.33 24.20 -26.21
N ALA A 881 5.21 24.62 -25.30
CA ALA A 881 5.06 24.40 -23.86
C ALA A 881 3.78 25.04 -23.31
N ARG A 882 3.49 26.28 -23.71
CA ARG A 882 2.22 26.95 -23.33
C ARG A 882 0.99 26.23 -23.88
N ALA A 883 1.04 25.75 -25.13
CA ALA A 883 -0.06 25.01 -25.73
C ALA A 883 -0.31 23.68 -25.00
N HIS A 884 0.74 22.93 -24.66
CA HIS A 884 0.62 21.68 -23.93
C HIS A 884 0.14 21.89 -22.48
N LEU A 885 0.61 22.92 -21.78
CA LEU A 885 0.10 23.25 -20.45
C LEU A 885 -1.37 23.70 -20.48
N ALA A 886 -1.81 24.36 -21.56
CA ALA A 886 -3.24 24.66 -21.76
C ALA A 886 -4.07 23.38 -21.94
N ILE A 887 -3.59 22.40 -22.73
CA ILE A 887 -4.21 21.07 -22.85
C ILE A 887 -4.28 20.38 -21.48
N VAL A 888 -3.20 20.41 -20.70
CA VAL A 888 -3.17 19.81 -19.36
C VAL A 888 -4.24 20.46 -18.47
N ALA A 889 -4.29 21.79 -18.42
CA ALA A 889 -5.27 22.52 -17.63
C ALA A 889 -6.72 22.23 -18.06
N GLU A 890 -6.99 22.13 -19.37
CA GLU A 890 -8.34 21.93 -19.90
C GLU A 890 -8.83 20.48 -19.78
N HIS A 891 -7.97 19.50 -20.04
CA HIS A 891 -8.38 18.11 -20.24
C HIS A 891 -7.81 17.12 -19.22
N LEU A 892 -6.74 17.48 -18.50
CA LEU A 892 -5.99 16.56 -17.64
C LEU A 892 -5.88 17.05 -16.20
N THR A 893 -6.73 17.98 -15.76
CA THR A 893 -6.81 18.37 -14.35
C THR A 893 -8.22 18.18 -13.79
N GLY A 894 -8.29 17.66 -12.57
CA GLY A 894 -9.50 17.59 -11.75
C GLY A 894 -9.36 18.43 -10.47
N PRO A 895 -10.36 18.40 -9.59
CA PRO A 895 -10.34 19.18 -8.34
C PRO A 895 -9.16 18.80 -7.43
N ASP A 896 -8.70 17.56 -7.51
CA ASP A 896 -7.63 16.96 -6.73
C ASP A 896 -6.24 16.99 -7.38
N GLY A 897 -6.12 17.28 -8.67
CA GLY A 897 -4.81 17.38 -9.31
C GLY A 897 -4.77 16.96 -10.78
N ALA A 898 -3.55 16.76 -11.28
CA ALA A 898 -3.29 16.34 -12.65
C ALA A 898 -3.52 14.83 -12.83
N ARG A 899 -4.07 14.45 -13.98
CA ARG A 899 -4.54 13.10 -14.30
C ARG A 899 -3.81 12.56 -15.52
N LEU A 900 -3.49 11.26 -15.50
CA LEU A 900 -2.69 10.60 -16.52
C LEU A 900 -3.32 10.67 -17.92
N PHE A 901 -4.65 10.60 -17.99
CA PHE A 901 -5.44 10.59 -19.23
C PHE A 901 -6.68 11.48 -19.12
N ASP A 902 -7.25 11.85 -20.27
CA ASP A 902 -8.48 12.66 -20.36
C ASP A 902 -9.73 11.90 -19.91
N ARG A 903 -9.65 10.55 -19.85
CA ARG A 903 -10.74 9.67 -19.41
C ARG A 903 -10.19 8.30 -18.99
N PRO A 904 -10.99 7.47 -18.29
CA PRO A 904 -10.61 6.10 -17.97
C PRO A 904 -10.34 5.25 -19.21
N VAL A 905 -9.37 4.34 -19.11
CA VAL A 905 -9.18 3.27 -20.10
C VAL A 905 -10.45 2.40 -20.16
N ALA A 906 -10.84 1.92 -21.33
CA ALA A 906 -12.02 1.05 -21.46
C ALA A 906 -11.83 -0.28 -20.71
N TYR A 907 -12.90 -0.77 -20.07
CA TYR A 907 -12.95 -2.08 -19.42
C TYR A 907 -14.06 -2.94 -20.04
N ARG A 908 -13.74 -4.19 -20.37
CA ARG A 908 -14.62 -5.09 -21.14
C ARG A 908 -14.85 -6.44 -20.46
N GLY A 909 -14.89 -6.46 -19.13
CA GLY A 909 -15.10 -7.69 -18.35
C GLY A 909 -13.85 -8.55 -18.18
N GLY A 910 -12.66 -7.99 -18.43
CA GLY A 910 -11.36 -8.64 -18.19
C GLY A 910 -10.52 -8.96 -19.42
N PRO A 911 -11.08 -9.36 -20.59
CA PRO A 911 -10.32 -9.48 -21.83
C PRO A 911 -9.64 -8.16 -22.21
N VAL A 912 -8.42 -8.27 -22.72
CA VAL A 912 -7.54 -7.14 -23.06
C VAL A 912 -7.33 -7.04 -24.57
N GLU A 913 -7.33 -5.83 -25.12
CA GLU A 913 -7.10 -5.58 -26.55
C GLU A 913 -5.78 -4.85 -26.82
N MET A 914 -5.50 -3.77 -26.08
CA MET A 914 -4.32 -2.92 -26.30
C MET A 914 -3.33 -2.98 -25.13
N PHE A 915 -3.87 -2.87 -23.91
CA PHE A 915 -3.10 -2.82 -22.67
C PHE A 915 -3.51 -3.95 -21.73
N GLN A 916 -2.54 -4.57 -21.06
CA GLN A 916 -2.79 -5.67 -20.12
C GLN A 916 -3.53 -5.16 -18.87
N ARG A 917 -2.80 -4.73 -17.84
CA ARG A 917 -3.40 -4.44 -16.52
C ARG A 917 -4.44 -3.31 -16.55
N ALA A 918 -4.30 -2.32 -17.43
CA ALA A 918 -5.25 -1.21 -17.54
C ALA A 918 -6.65 -1.62 -18.02
N GLU A 919 -6.73 -2.65 -18.88
CA GLU A 919 -8.00 -3.21 -19.37
C GLU A 919 -8.46 -4.41 -18.53
N ALA A 920 -7.58 -5.00 -17.72
CA ALA A 920 -7.89 -6.16 -16.88
C ALA A 920 -8.34 -5.81 -15.45
N SER A 921 -7.85 -4.70 -14.87
CA SER A 921 -8.18 -4.30 -13.50
C SER A 921 -9.64 -3.89 -13.36
N THR A 922 -10.30 -4.43 -12.34
CA THR A 922 -11.73 -4.21 -12.05
C THR A 922 -11.94 -3.07 -11.07
N PHE A 923 -10.94 -2.80 -10.23
CA PHE A 923 -10.90 -1.70 -9.28
C PHE A 923 -10.53 -0.38 -9.97
N PHE A 924 -11.27 0.69 -9.69
CA PHE A 924 -10.93 2.04 -10.14
C PHE A 924 -10.11 2.76 -9.07
N GLY A 925 -8.83 2.42 -8.99
CA GLY A 925 -7.88 3.11 -8.13
C GLY A 925 -6.44 2.87 -8.57
N ARG A 926 -5.47 3.31 -7.76
CA ARG A 926 -4.05 3.29 -8.15
C ARG A 926 -3.83 4.02 -9.49
N GLU A 927 -3.00 3.49 -10.39
CA GLU A 927 -2.77 4.06 -11.72
C GLU A 927 -4.02 4.03 -12.61
N ILE A 928 -4.96 3.11 -12.34
CA ILE A 928 -6.23 2.95 -13.07
C ILE A 928 -7.22 4.08 -12.72
N GLY A 929 -7.15 4.59 -11.49
CA GLY A 929 -7.88 5.78 -11.03
C GLY A 929 -7.39 7.09 -11.64
N ILE A 930 -6.35 7.03 -12.49
CA ILE A 930 -5.74 8.07 -13.33
C ILE A 930 -5.19 9.31 -12.62
N MET A 931 -5.54 9.60 -11.38
CA MET A 931 -4.82 10.56 -10.54
C MET A 931 -3.83 9.81 -9.66
N TYR A 932 -2.57 9.75 -10.12
CA TYR A 932 -1.47 9.16 -9.37
C TYR A 932 -0.54 10.28 -8.89
N VAL A 933 -0.37 10.42 -7.58
CA VAL A 933 0.23 11.61 -6.95
C VAL A 933 1.69 11.80 -7.41
N HIS A 934 2.41 10.72 -7.71
CA HIS A 934 3.75 10.81 -8.29
C HIS A 934 3.75 11.59 -9.62
N ALA A 935 2.83 11.29 -10.55
CA ALA A 935 2.74 12.02 -11.82
C ALA A 935 2.29 13.47 -11.60
N HIS A 936 1.46 13.72 -10.58
CA HIS A 936 1.09 15.07 -10.17
C HIS A 936 2.30 15.89 -9.66
N LEU A 937 3.23 15.27 -8.94
CA LEU A 937 4.48 15.93 -8.52
C LEU A 937 5.38 16.27 -9.69
N ARG A 938 5.42 15.44 -10.74
CA ARG A 938 6.08 15.78 -12.01
C ARG A 938 5.39 16.92 -12.77
N TYR A 939 4.08 17.04 -12.63
CA TYR A 939 3.36 18.23 -13.12
C TYR A 939 3.77 19.48 -12.34
N ALA A 940 3.91 19.40 -11.02
CA ALA A 940 4.44 20.49 -10.21
C ALA A 940 5.86 20.90 -10.66
N GLU A 941 6.73 19.94 -10.97
CA GLU A 941 8.06 20.21 -11.55
C GLU A 941 7.99 21.00 -12.87
N ALA A 942 7.07 20.64 -13.77
CA ALA A 942 6.85 21.40 -15.01
C ALA A 942 6.38 22.84 -14.75
N LEU A 943 5.52 23.07 -13.74
CA LEU A 943 5.10 24.41 -13.33
C LEU A 943 6.27 25.24 -12.78
N ALA A 944 7.16 24.63 -12.00
CA ALA A 944 8.39 25.27 -11.53
C ALA A 944 9.29 25.65 -12.72
N ARG A 945 9.39 24.79 -13.75
CA ARG A 945 10.22 25.08 -14.92
C ARG A 945 9.72 26.32 -15.68
N VAL A 946 8.40 26.49 -15.85
CA VAL A 946 7.80 27.64 -16.56
C VAL A 946 7.58 28.89 -15.71
N GLY A 947 7.73 28.81 -14.38
CA GLY A 947 7.58 29.96 -13.49
C GLY A 947 6.17 30.19 -12.94
N ASP A 948 5.28 29.19 -12.98
CA ASP A 948 3.93 29.32 -12.39
C ASP A 948 3.98 29.05 -10.87
N GLY A 949 4.45 30.04 -10.11
CA GLY A 949 4.55 29.99 -8.65
C GLY A 949 3.22 29.70 -7.93
N PRO A 950 2.11 30.41 -8.26
CA PRO A 950 0.81 30.12 -7.68
C PRO A 950 0.29 28.70 -8.01
N GLY A 951 0.49 28.24 -9.25
CA GLY A 951 0.14 26.87 -9.66
C GLY A 951 0.97 25.82 -8.94
N LEU A 952 2.28 26.04 -8.83
CA LEU A 952 3.22 25.16 -8.13
C LEU A 952 2.86 24.99 -6.65
N LEU A 953 2.60 26.08 -5.94
CA LEU A 953 2.19 26.03 -4.52
C LEU A 953 0.90 25.22 -4.34
N ARG A 954 -0.10 25.43 -5.21
CA ARG A 954 -1.36 24.67 -5.18
C ARG A 954 -1.17 23.19 -5.53
N ALA A 955 -0.32 22.87 -6.49
CA ALA A 955 -0.01 21.49 -6.88
C ALA A 955 0.68 20.73 -5.72
N LEU A 956 1.71 21.33 -5.10
CA LEU A 956 2.33 20.76 -3.92
C LEU A 956 1.32 20.58 -2.77
N ALA A 957 0.46 21.56 -2.53
CA ALA A 957 -0.54 21.46 -1.45
C ALA A 957 -1.59 20.37 -1.70
N ARG A 958 -1.96 20.09 -2.95
CA ARG A 958 -2.86 18.98 -3.32
C ARG A 958 -2.22 17.61 -3.13
N ALA A 959 -0.89 17.53 -3.16
CA ALA A 959 -0.15 16.32 -2.83
C ALA A 959 0.00 16.11 -1.31
N VAL A 960 -0.52 17.01 -0.46
CA VAL A 960 -0.42 16.95 1.01
C VAL A 960 -1.79 16.65 1.63
N PRO A 961 -1.90 15.65 2.53
CA PRO A 961 -3.19 15.26 3.11
C PRO A 961 -3.69 16.23 4.21
N ILE A 962 -2.84 17.13 4.73
CA ILE A 962 -3.19 18.10 5.78
C ILE A 962 -4.24 19.09 5.28
N GLY A 963 -5.43 19.02 5.87
CA GLY A 963 -6.59 19.85 5.50
C GLY A 963 -7.08 19.65 4.06
N VAL A 964 -6.83 18.46 3.46
CA VAL A 964 -7.20 18.16 2.07
C VAL A 964 -8.69 18.34 1.80
N THR A 965 -9.56 18.10 2.78
CA THR A 965 -11.02 18.29 2.65
C THR A 965 -11.42 19.75 2.51
N ASP A 966 -10.61 20.68 3.01
CA ASP A 966 -10.84 22.12 2.82
C ASP A 966 -10.39 22.56 1.42
N LEU A 967 -9.29 21.97 0.92
CA LEU A 967 -8.71 22.29 -0.39
C LEU A 967 -9.49 21.62 -1.54
N VAL A 968 -10.00 20.41 -1.28
CA VAL A 968 -10.72 19.56 -2.22
C VAL A 968 -11.99 19.08 -1.51
N PRO A 969 -13.12 19.79 -1.63
CA PRO A 969 -14.36 19.47 -0.90
C PRO A 969 -14.92 18.07 -1.17
N SER A 970 -14.60 17.47 -2.33
CA SER A 970 -14.98 16.10 -2.68
C SER A 970 -14.05 15.04 -2.06
N ALA A 971 -12.93 15.41 -1.44
CA ALA A 971 -12.04 14.44 -0.80
C ALA A 971 -12.67 13.83 0.45
N ALA A 972 -12.62 12.51 0.55
CA ALA A 972 -12.95 11.79 1.77
C ALA A 972 -11.85 11.97 2.83
N PRO A 973 -12.20 11.93 4.13
CA PRO A 973 -11.23 11.93 5.21
C PRO A 973 -10.18 10.82 5.05
N ARG A 974 -8.91 11.18 5.29
CA ARG A 974 -7.75 10.27 5.23
C ARG A 974 -6.73 10.58 6.32
N GLN A 975 -5.76 9.70 6.55
CA GLN A 975 -4.64 9.93 7.48
C GLN A 975 -3.83 11.15 7.01
N ALA A 976 -3.60 12.11 7.92
CA ALA A 976 -3.06 13.43 7.57
C ALA A 976 -1.53 13.55 7.67
N ASN A 977 -0.83 12.51 8.10
CA ASN A 977 0.62 12.50 8.29
C ASN A 977 1.34 11.42 7.46
N ALA A 978 0.70 10.88 6.42
CA ALA A 978 1.27 9.85 5.57
C ALA A 978 0.97 10.13 4.09
N TYR A 979 1.95 9.89 3.23
CA TYR A 979 1.77 10.00 1.78
C TYR A 979 0.73 9.00 1.28
N SER A 980 -0.12 9.44 0.33
CA SER A 980 -1.06 8.58 -0.39
C SER A 980 -0.67 8.52 -1.88
N SER A 981 -0.61 7.33 -2.48
CA SER A 981 -0.10 7.15 -3.84
C SER A 981 -1.06 7.62 -4.94
N SER A 982 -2.36 7.62 -4.68
CA SER A 982 -3.40 8.03 -5.62
C SER A 982 -4.57 8.76 -4.93
N SER A 983 -5.37 9.43 -5.76
CA SER A 983 -6.67 10.01 -5.39
C SER A 983 -7.75 9.39 -6.27
N ASP A 984 -8.49 8.45 -5.71
CA ASP A 984 -9.32 7.53 -6.47
C ASP A 984 -10.79 7.97 -6.42
N GLY A 985 -11.45 8.01 -7.58
CA GLY A 985 -12.90 8.27 -7.62
C GLY A 985 -13.67 7.12 -6.97
N ALA A 986 -14.57 7.42 -6.05
CA ALA A 986 -15.41 6.43 -5.35
C ALA A 986 -16.53 5.83 -6.25
N PHE A 987 -16.16 5.38 -7.44
CA PHE A 987 -17.03 4.64 -8.34
C PHE A 987 -17.18 3.19 -7.89
N ALA A 988 -18.35 2.62 -8.14
CA ALA A 988 -18.62 1.24 -7.78
C ALA A 988 -17.93 0.24 -8.72
N ASP A 989 -17.70 0.60 -9.98
CA ASP A 989 -16.97 -0.22 -10.95
C ASP A 989 -16.44 0.62 -12.13
N ARG A 990 -15.66 -0.01 -13.01
CA ARG A 990 -15.10 0.62 -14.21
C ARG A 990 -16.15 1.08 -15.22
N TYR A 991 -17.32 0.45 -15.27
CA TYR A 991 -18.39 0.87 -16.18
C TYR A 991 -19.03 2.18 -15.72
N GLN A 992 -19.25 2.33 -14.41
CA GLN A 992 -19.70 3.60 -13.83
C GLN A 992 -18.63 4.68 -14.01
N ALA A 993 -17.37 4.36 -13.69
CA ALA A 993 -16.27 5.31 -13.88
C ALA A 993 -16.20 5.83 -15.32
N SER A 994 -16.43 4.97 -16.32
CA SER A 994 -16.40 5.37 -17.74
C SER A 994 -17.60 6.22 -18.15
N ARG A 995 -18.80 5.98 -17.59
CA ARG A 995 -20.02 6.73 -17.92
C ARG A 995 -20.10 8.08 -17.22
N ASP A 996 -19.69 8.12 -15.95
CA ASP A 996 -19.94 9.25 -15.04
C ASP A 996 -18.67 10.05 -14.73
N TYR A 997 -17.60 9.86 -15.51
CA TYR A 997 -16.31 10.48 -15.26
C TYR A 997 -16.35 12.02 -15.18
N ASP A 998 -17.19 12.66 -15.99
CA ASP A 998 -17.38 14.11 -15.99
C ASP A 998 -17.89 14.64 -14.64
N GLN A 999 -18.66 13.84 -13.89
CA GLN A 999 -19.13 14.20 -12.55
C GLN A 999 -17.97 14.24 -11.55
N LEU A 1000 -16.97 13.37 -11.72
CA LEU A 1000 -15.75 13.41 -10.92
C LEU A 1000 -14.94 14.68 -11.20
N LEU A 1001 -14.83 15.08 -12.47
CA LEU A 1001 -14.17 16.35 -12.84
C LEU A 1001 -14.93 17.57 -12.30
N ALA A 1002 -16.26 17.49 -12.21
CA ALA A 1002 -17.11 18.51 -11.59
C ALA A 1002 -17.05 18.52 -10.04
N GLY A 1003 -16.36 17.56 -9.41
CA GLY A 1003 -16.27 17.44 -7.95
C GLY A 1003 -17.53 16.87 -7.29
N GLU A 1004 -18.38 16.18 -8.04
CA GLU A 1004 -19.63 15.58 -7.55
C GLU A 1004 -19.43 14.14 -7.05
N VAL A 1005 -18.30 13.51 -7.40
CA VAL A 1005 -17.91 12.18 -6.93
C VAL A 1005 -16.87 12.32 -5.81
N ALA A 1006 -17.05 11.56 -4.73
CA ALA A 1006 -16.11 11.55 -3.62
C ALA A 1006 -14.74 10.96 -4.06
N LEU A 1007 -13.66 11.48 -3.48
CA LEU A 1007 -12.29 11.09 -3.79
C LEU A 1007 -11.61 10.46 -2.58
N GLU A 1008 -11.18 9.20 -2.74
CA GLU A 1008 -10.59 8.38 -1.70
C GLU A 1008 -9.07 8.35 -1.80
N ALA A 1009 -8.41 8.03 -0.69
CA ALA A 1009 -6.96 7.89 -0.67
C ALA A 1009 -6.52 6.50 -1.14
N GLY A 1010 -5.51 6.46 -2.00
CA GLY A 1010 -4.81 5.24 -2.38
C GLY A 1010 -3.95 4.64 -1.27
N TRP A 1011 -3.00 3.80 -1.66
CA TRP A 1011 -2.05 3.13 -0.75
C TRP A 1011 -1.04 4.11 -0.15
N ARG A 1012 -0.51 3.77 1.03
CA ARG A 1012 0.23 4.73 1.85
C ARG A 1012 1.70 4.39 2.08
N VAL A 1013 2.48 5.44 2.33
CA VAL A 1013 3.92 5.44 2.68
C VAL A 1013 4.84 5.00 1.55
N TYR A 1014 4.68 3.78 1.03
CA TYR A 1014 5.61 3.20 0.07
C TYR A 1014 5.47 3.79 -1.33
N SER A 1015 6.31 4.77 -1.64
CA SER A 1015 6.37 5.39 -2.96
C SER A 1015 7.64 6.22 -3.11
N SER A 1016 8.03 6.51 -4.36
CA SER A 1016 9.00 7.58 -4.64
C SER A 1016 8.46 8.99 -4.38
N GLY A 1017 7.12 9.15 -4.32
CA GLY A 1017 6.47 10.45 -4.19
C GLY A 1017 6.94 11.35 -3.04
N PRO A 1018 7.11 10.85 -1.80
CA PRO A 1018 7.61 11.67 -0.68
C PRO A 1018 8.98 12.30 -0.95
N GLY A 1019 9.93 11.53 -1.51
CA GLY A 1019 11.25 12.03 -1.88
C GLY A 1019 11.20 13.04 -3.02
N LEU A 1020 10.36 12.79 -4.02
CA LEU A 1020 10.12 13.73 -5.13
C LEU A 1020 9.46 15.03 -4.66
N PHE A 1021 8.53 14.98 -3.70
CA PHE A 1021 7.94 16.18 -3.12
C PHE A 1021 9.01 17.07 -2.48
N LEU A 1022 9.92 16.48 -1.70
CA LEU A 1022 11.02 17.22 -1.08
C LEU A 1022 11.98 17.79 -2.13
N GLU A 1023 12.27 17.04 -3.18
CA GLU A 1023 13.07 17.51 -4.30
C GLU A 1023 12.39 18.71 -5.01
N VAL A 1024 11.12 18.61 -5.38
CA VAL A 1024 10.40 19.71 -6.05
C VAL A 1024 10.29 20.93 -5.14
N LEU A 1025 10.05 20.74 -3.84
CA LEU A 1025 10.02 21.85 -2.88
C LEU A 1025 11.39 22.56 -2.81
N THR A 1026 12.47 21.80 -2.64
CA THR A 1026 13.82 22.37 -2.40
C THR A 1026 14.50 22.87 -3.67
N GLN A 1027 14.37 22.14 -4.78
CA GLN A 1027 15.08 22.39 -6.03
C GLN A 1027 14.22 23.05 -7.12
N GLY A 1028 12.90 22.88 -7.05
CA GLY A 1028 11.94 23.49 -7.98
C GLY A 1028 11.37 24.81 -7.44
N MET A 1029 10.72 24.78 -6.29
CA MET A 1029 10.07 25.96 -5.69
C MET A 1029 11.07 26.92 -5.03
N LEU A 1030 11.90 26.41 -4.11
CA LEU A 1030 12.96 27.23 -3.50
C LEU A 1030 14.15 27.42 -4.44
N GLY A 1031 14.34 26.52 -5.41
CA GLY A 1031 15.29 26.69 -6.50
C GLY A 1031 16.76 26.49 -6.13
N LEU A 1032 17.09 25.76 -5.06
CA LEU A 1032 18.48 25.51 -4.65
C LEU A 1032 19.01 24.22 -5.27
N ARG A 1033 20.03 24.30 -6.11
CA ARG A 1033 20.67 23.12 -6.74
C ARG A 1033 22.18 23.22 -6.71
N HIS A 1034 22.84 22.14 -6.32
CA HIS A 1034 24.30 22.04 -6.42
C HIS A 1034 24.72 21.84 -7.87
N ALA A 1035 25.80 22.49 -8.28
CA ALA A 1035 26.39 22.39 -9.61
C ALA A 1035 27.94 22.54 -9.51
N GLY A 1036 28.62 21.46 -9.14
CA GLY A 1036 30.07 21.46 -8.94
C GLY A 1036 30.49 22.39 -7.79
N ASP A 1037 31.23 23.46 -8.12
CA ASP A 1037 31.67 24.49 -7.19
C ASP A 1037 30.70 25.68 -7.08
N GLU A 1038 29.57 25.62 -7.78
CA GLU A 1038 28.50 26.61 -7.75
C GLU A 1038 27.22 26.07 -7.09
N LEU A 1039 26.43 26.98 -6.54
CA LEU A 1039 25.07 26.78 -6.08
C LEU A 1039 24.15 27.57 -7.01
N GLU A 1040 23.28 26.88 -7.74
CA GLU A 1040 22.21 27.49 -8.51
C GLU A 1040 21.07 27.91 -7.58
N LEU A 1041 20.60 29.14 -7.80
CA LEU A 1041 19.50 29.80 -7.11
C LEU A 1041 18.46 30.23 -8.16
N ASP A 1042 17.42 29.43 -8.33
CA ASP A 1042 16.37 29.61 -9.34
C ASP A 1042 14.94 29.45 -8.75
N PRO A 1043 14.58 30.24 -7.72
CA PRO A 1043 13.29 30.10 -7.05
C PRO A 1043 12.10 30.47 -7.93
N VAL A 1044 10.97 29.83 -7.66
CA VAL A 1044 9.66 30.08 -8.27
C VAL A 1044 8.61 30.05 -7.17
N LEU A 1045 8.09 31.22 -6.81
CA LEU A 1045 7.21 31.43 -5.67
C LEU A 1045 5.92 32.13 -6.08
N ASP A 1046 4.85 31.89 -5.31
CA ASP A 1046 3.65 32.72 -5.37
C ASP A 1046 3.99 34.12 -4.81
N PRO A 1047 3.82 35.21 -5.59
CA PRO A 1047 4.13 36.57 -5.13
C PRO A 1047 3.37 36.99 -3.87
N SER A 1048 2.18 36.42 -3.62
CA SER A 1048 1.37 36.73 -2.43
C SER A 1048 2.00 36.25 -1.12
N LEU A 1049 3.04 35.43 -1.17
CA LEU A 1049 3.82 35.02 -0.01
C LEU A 1049 4.74 36.14 0.51
N GLY A 1050 4.95 37.22 -0.24
CA GLY A 1050 5.80 38.34 0.16
C GLY A 1050 7.27 37.95 0.35
N SER A 1051 7.63 37.45 1.52
CA SER A 1051 8.96 36.89 1.79
C SER A 1051 8.82 35.46 2.31
N VAL A 1052 9.60 34.54 1.73
CA VAL A 1052 9.69 33.15 2.17
C VAL A 1052 11.02 32.92 2.87
N SER A 1053 10.96 32.49 4.12
CA SER A 1053 12.12 32.00 4.86
C SER A 1053 12.21 30.48 4.71
N ALA A 1054 13.40 29.97 4.42
CA ALA A 1054 13.67 28.54 4.36
C ALA A 1054 14.92 28.17 5.16
N ARG A 1055 14.92 26.95 5.70
CA ARG A 1055 16.09 26.29 6.26
C ARG A 1055 16.32 24.98 5.53
N LEU A 1056 17.54 24.76 5.07
CA LEU A 1056 17.91 23.60 4.26
C LEU A 1056 19.30 23.10 4.68
N GLU A 1057 19.46 21.79 4.85
CA GLU A 1057 20.79 21.18 4.91
C GLU A 1057 21.39 21.09 3.50
N THR A 1058 22.67 21.43 3.38
CA THR A 1058 23.43 21.38 2.13
C THR A 1058 24.79 20.72 2.34
N SER A 1059 25.53 20.45 1.26
CA SER A 1059 26.88 19.88 1.37
C SER A 1059 27.90 20.80 2.09
N VAL A 1060 27.57 22.08 2.28
CA VAL A 1060 28.39 23.04 3.05
C VAL A 1060 27.82 23.35 4.44
N GLY A 1061 26.77 22.63 4.86
CA GLY A 1061 26.08 22.77 6.14
C GLY A 1061 24.70 23.42 6.03
N ALA A 1062 24.09 23.66 7.19
CA ALA A 1062 22.76 24.26 7.27
C ALA A 1062 22.75 25.70 6.74
N LEU A 1063 21.90 25.96 5.74
CA LEU A 1063 21.65 27.28 5.18
C LEU A 1063 20.30 27.82 5.66
N ARG A 1064 20.29 29.13 5.94
CA ARG A 1064 19.07 29.93 6.01
C ARG A 1064 18.96 30.74 4.73
N VAL A 1065 17.79 30.72 4.11
CA VAL A 1065 17.51 31.49 2.90
C VAL A 1065 16.29 32.36 3.13
N GLU A 1066 16.37 33.62 2.72
CA GLU A 1066 15.26 34.55 2.68
C GLU A 1066 15.02 34.94 1.22
N ILE A 1067 13.87 34.59 0.67
CA ILE A 1067 13.51 34.86 -0.71
C ILE A 1067 12.41 35.92 -0.71
N ARG A 1068 12.74 37.13 -1.16
CA ARG A 1068 11.82 38.25 -1.27
C ARG A 1068 11.19 38.24 -2.64
N CYS A 1069 9.89 37.96 -2.69
CA CYS A 1069 9.12 37.95 -3.93
C CYS A 1069 9.02 39.37 -4.50
N GLY A 1070 9.32 39.50 -5.80
CA GLY A 1070 8.85 40.61 -6.62
C GLY A 1070 7.52 40.26 -7.29
N GLU A 1071 7.12 41.03 -8.30
CA GLU A 1071 5.82 40.82 -8.96
C GLU A 1071 5.78 39.53 -9.80
N ALA A 1072 6.93 39.09 -10.34
CA ALA A 1072 7.03 37.89 -11.15
C ALA A 1072 7.11 36.61 -10.30
N GLY A 1073 7.69 36.70 -9.11
CA GLY A 1073 7.89 35.54 -8.21
C GLY A 1073 9.03 34.61 -8.65
N PHE A 1074 9.85 35.00 -9.62
CA PHE A 1074 11.07 34.31 -10.07
C PHE A 1074 12.08 35.32 -10.60
N GLY A 1075 13.26 34.87 -11.06
CA GLY A 1075 14.26 35.72 -11.69
C GLY A 1075 15.02 36.61 -10.69
N PRO A 1076 16.05 36.08 -10.01
CA PRO A 1076 16.85 36.84 -9.05
C PRO A 1076 17.45 38.11 -9.68
N VAL A 1077 17.31 39.24 -8.99
CA VAL A 1077 17.92 40.53 -9.35
C VAL A 1077 19.11 40.89 -8.47
N SER A 1078 19.15 40.37 -7.24
CA SER A 1078 20.33 40.47 -6.36
C SER A 1078 20.37 39.31 -5.36
N VAL A 1079 21.59 38.86 -5.03
CA VAL A 1079 21.83 37.84 -4.01
C VAL A 1079 22.90 38.33 -3.03
N THR A 1080 22.65 38.18 -1.74
CA THR A 1080 23.62 38.51 -0.68
C THR A 1080 23.78 37.36 0.30
N ALA A 1081 24.97 37.22 0.90
CA ALA A 1081 25.20 36.42 2.09
C ALA A 1081 25.33 37.38 3.27
N GLY A 1082 24.33 37.42 4.15
CA GLY A 1082 24.16 38.51 5.11
C GLY A 1082 24.06 39.86 4.36
N ALA A 1083 24.94 40.81 4.71
CA ALA A 1083 25.00 42.11 4.04
C ALA A 1083 25.94 42.15 2.80
N ARG A 1084 26.65 41.05 2.48
CA ARG A 1084 27.66 41.01 1.42
C ARG A 1084 27.04 40.54 0.09
N PRO A 1085 27.12 41.33 -1.00
CA PRO A 1085 26.72 40.87 -2.33
C PRO A 1085 27.56 39.69 -2.81
N LEU A 1086 26.91 38.74 -3.49
CA LEU A 1086 27.56 37.58 -4.10
C LEU A 1086 27.87 37.80 -5.58
N SER A 1087 28.93 37.17 -6.07
CA SER A 1087 29.19 37.05 -7.51
C SER A 1087 28.12 36.15 -8.14
N VAL A 1088 27.49 36.59 -9.23
CA VAL A 1088 26.40 35.86 -9.89
C VAL A 1088 26.68 35.61 -11.37
N ARG A 1089 26.32 34.42 -11.85
CA ARG A 1089 26.26 34.06 -13.28
C ARG A 1089 24.81 33.73 -13.64
N ARG A 1090 24.24 34.37 -14.65
CA ARG A 1090 22.84 34.12 -15.05
C ARG A 1090 22.68 32.72 -15.65
N LEU A 1091 21.62 32.04 -15.25
CA LEU A 1091 21.21 30.73 -15.79
C LEU A 1091 20.26 30.92 -16.98
N GLU A 1092 20.26 29.96 -17.90
CA GLU A 1092 19.35 29.94 -19.04
C GLU A 1092 18.05 29.19 -18.71
N ASN A 1093 16.93 29.75 -19.15
CA ASN A 1093 15.63 29.10 -19.12
C ASN A 1093 14.85 29.55 -20.38
N PRO A 1094 14.30 28.63 -21.18
CA PRO A 1094 13.64 29.00 -22.43
C PRO A 1094 12.27 29.67 -22.21
N TYR A 1095 11.64 29.48 -21.04
CA TYR A 1095 10.25 29.88 -20.78
C TYR A 1095 10.12 31.14 -19.93
N ARG A 1096 11.16 31.54 -19.18
CA ARG A 1096 11.14 32.67 -18.25
C ARG A 1096 12.54 33.23 -17.99
N VAL A 1097 12.63 34.32 -17.24
CA VAL A 1097 13.91 34.80 -16.71
C VAL A 1097 14.47 33.74 -15.76
N GLY A 1098 15.68 33.27 -16.05
CA GLY A 1098 16.36 32.23 -15.28
C GLY A 1098 16.98 32.74 -13.98
N GLY A 1099 17.32 31.77 -13.13
CA GLY A 1099 18.06 31.95 -11.88
C GLY A 1099 19.47 32.50 -12.05
N VAL A 1100 20.25 32.37 -10.98
CA VAL A 1100 21.68 32.68 -10.97
C VAL A 1100 22.46 31.55 -10.31
N ALA A 1101 23.68 31.29 -10.78
CA ALA A 1101 24.67 30.49 -10.08
C ALA A 1101 25.59 31.40 -9.26
N VAL A 1102 25.92 30.98 -8.04
CA VAL A 1102 26.87 31.65 -7.14
C VAL A 1102 27.95 30.67 -6.69
N PRO A 1103 29.20 31.11 -6.46
CA PRO A 1103 30.23 30.20 -5.93
C PRO A 1103 29.85 29.67 -4.54
N ILE A 1104 29.93 28.35 -4.34
CA ILE A 1104 29.66 27.71 -3.04
C ILE A 1104 30.58 28.27 -1.95
N SER A 1105 31.84 28.58 -2.29
CA SER A 1105 32.81 29.17 -1.36
C SER A 1105 32.34 30.51 -0.77
N GLU A 1106 31.54 31.28 -1.52
CA GLU A 1106 30.97 32.52 -1.01
C GLU A 1106 29.74 32.29 -0.12
N VAL A 1107 28.94 31.25 -0.39
CA VAL A 1107 27.76 30.88 0.41
C VAL A 1107 28.18 30.20 1.72
N ALA A 1108 29.23 29.39 1.69
CA ALA A 1108 29.77 28.67 2.85
C ALA A 1108 30.17 29.61 4.01
N ALA A 1109 30.47 30.88 3.72
CA ALA A 1109 30.79 31.88 4.74
C ALA A 1109 29.67 32.14 5.75
N VAL A 1110 28.40 31.89 5.37
CA VAL A 1110 27.23 32.08 6.26
C VAL A 1110 26.59 30.77 6.72
N ALA A 1111 27.02 29.63 6.18
CA ALA A 1111 26.52 28.32 6.58
C ALA A 1111 26.75 28.06 8.08
N GLY A 1112 25.70 27.64 8.80
CA GLY A 1112 25.75 27.39 10.25
C GLY A 1112 25.91 28.64 11.13
N THR A 1113 26.11 29.84 10.58
CA THR A 1113 26.27 31.08 11.37
C THR A 1113 24.94 31.67 11.85
N GLY A 1114 23.84 31.30 11.20
CA GLY A 1114 22.50 31.85 11.43
C GLY A 1114 22.15 33.06 10.55
N GLU A 1115 23.12 33.65 9.84
CA GLU A 1115 22.90 34.68 8.83
C GLU A 1115 22.27 34.09 7.55
N PRO A 1116 21.30 34.78 6.91
CA PRO A 1116 20.64 34.26 5.72
C PRO A 1116 21.40 34.58 4.43
N VAL A 1117 21.24 33.71 3.43
CA VAL A 1117 21.37 34.10 2.02
C VAL A 1117 20.07 34.79 1.62
N VAL A 1118 20.14 36.05 1.21
CA VAL A 1118 18.96 36.82 0.79
C VAL A 1118 18.90 36.89 -0.72
N ILE A 1119 17.77 36.47 -1.29
CA ILE A 1119 17.49 36.48 -2.73
C ILE A 1119 16.36 37.47 -2.98
N GLN A 1120 16.62 38.53 -3.75
CA GLN A 1120 15.57 39.43 -4.23
C GLN A 1120 15.14 39.00 -5.63
N LEU A 1121 13.85 38.76 -5.82
CA LEU A 1121 13.26 38.42 -7.11
C LEU A 1121 12.73 39.67 -7.84
N GLU A 1122 12.53 39.52 -9.15
CA GLU A 1122 11.96 40.54 -10.05
C GLU A 1122 10.47 40.80 -9.79
#